data_AF-A0A1H6U433-F1
#
_entry.id   AF-A0A1H6U433-F1
#
_cell.length_a   1.000
_cell.length_b   1.000
_cell.length_c   1.000
_cell.angle_alpha   90.00
_cell.angle_beta   90.00
_cell.angle_gamma   90.00
#
_symmetry.space_group_name_H-M   'P 1'
#
loop_
_entity.id
_entity.type
_entity.pdbx_description
1 polymer ?
#
loop_
_entity_poly.entity_id
_entity_poly.type
_entity_poly.pdbx_seq_one_letter_code
_entity_poly.pdbx_strand_id
1 'polypeptide(L)'
;MATISVSSAAELMAAAAQARAGDTIALAAGTYDKVTLRNVKFDAPVTITSATPGNPAEITGLKALGVENITFRNVVFADKDASTAYDFEVKNAVGVSFDQVVIRGQDGEAGYQSNAFMVRGSRDVSITNSEITHLRYGINMLDNSGVTIKGNYFHDMRADGFHGGGLSNVLVADNVFTDFHPEAGDHPDAIQFWTANQKVSAENITITGNVIHRGDGAAIQGIFMGDETDALPYKNVTISDNLVVGGMYNGIHVERADGLAVTDNIVAGYLDQASWIRVADVTTMAGNVAQTYVIDGKTVEAPQGNATTKAIYDDGSAFVGDWLAANPQWVRFADASPVLGEVVDELRALADVPAPPVPVAHIDGTDGADRLKAAVFGDSVLVGGKGNDQLTGGDGQTRMEGGAGDDIYFVRTGRDLVIEDRNAGTDTVYASIDYTLPDNVETLRMAEPGRTGHGNALDNRVAGTAGSDVLYGGAGNDSMQGLDGNDTLHGEDGKDNLHGGTGNDLIYGGAGGDTLIGGEGSDRIWGGAQADVIEGGVGNDFMSGGAGSDSFLFREESFGDRDVIADFGAGDRISLSMIDANTNTDANEAFRFIGTNAFTGTAGELRYQRTSEGAVCMADMTGDRVADLTITLTGVDHLTASAFLL
;
A
#
# COMPACT_ATOMS: atom_id res chain seq x y z
N MET A 1 -19.49 -41.03 -43.41
CA MET A 1 -19.53 -39.56 -43.38
C MET A 1 -20.37 -39.09 -44.54
N ALA A 2 -21.67 -38.98 -44.31
CA ALA A 2 -22.62 -38.32 -45.20
C ALA A 2 -22.97 -36.94 -44.62
N THR A 3 -23.36 -36.03 -45.50
CA THR A 3 -24.00 -34.76 -45.10
C THR A 3 -25.50 -34.91 -45.23
N ILE A 4 -26.23 -34.70 -44.13
CA ILE A 4 -27.69 -34.77 -44.06
C ILE A 4 -28.20 -33.33 -43.93
N SER A 5 -28.77 -32.77 -45.00
CA SER A 5 -29.33 -31.42 -44.96
C SER A 5 -30.72 -31.42 -44.35
N VAL A 6 -30.98 -30.51 -43.42
CA VAL A 6 -32.27 -30.33 -42.75
C VAL A 6 -32.66 -28.87 -42.71
N SER A 7 -33.95 -28.58 -42.68
CA SER A 7 -34.53 -27.22 -42.75
C SER A 7 -35.57 -26.93 -41.66
N SER A 8 -35.81 -27.89 -40.76
CA SER A 8 -36.72 -27.73 -39.62
C SER A 8 -36.28 -28.53 -38.39
N ALA A 9 -36.79 -28.16 -37.20
CA ALA A 9 -36.54 -28.90 -35.96
C ALA A 9 -36.95 -30.38 -36.04
N ALA A 10 -38.08 -30.67 -36.71
CA ALA A 10 -38.55 -32.05 -36.90
C ALA A 10 -37.58 -32.87 -37.76
N GLU A 11 -37.06 -32.28 -38.84
CA GLU A 11 -36.06 -32.91 -39.69
C GLU A 11 -34.74 -33.11 -38.97
N LEU A 12 -34.29 -32.14 -38.16
CA LEU A 12 -33.09 -32.28 -37.32
C LEU A 12 -33.21 -33.46 -36.35
N MET A 13 -34.32 -33.55 -35.60
CA MET A 13 -34.54 -34.65 -34.65
C MET A 13 -34.59 -36.01 -35.35
N ALA A 14 -35.24 -36.08 -36.52
CA ALA A 14 -35.29 -37.30 -37.34
C ALA A 14 -33.90 -37.70 -37.88
N ALA A 15 -33.13 -36.72 -38.36
CA ALA A 15 -31.77 -36.93 -38.85
C ALA A 15 -30.84 -37.41 -37.73
N ALA A 16 -30.92 -36.80 -36.54
CA ALA A 16 -30.14 -37.22 -35.37
C ALA A 16 -30.44 -38.67 -34.96
N ALA A 17 -31.68 -39.14 -35.11
CA ALA A 17 -32.04 -40.52 -34.81
C ALA A 17 -31.52 -41.54 -35.85
N GLN A 18 -31.10 -41.11 -37.04
CA GLN A 18 -30.72 -41.97 -38.16
C GLN A 18 -29.25 -41.82 -38.60
N ALA A 19 -28.57 -40.78 -38.14
CA ALA A 19 -27.18 -40.50 -38.45
C ALA A 19 -26.26 -41.63 -37.97
N ARG A 20 -25.07 -41.71 -38.56
CA ARG A 20 -24.01 -42.64 -38.17
C ARG A 20 -22.79 -41.85 -37.70
N ALA A 21 -21.95 -42.51 -36.91
CA ALA A 21 -20.69 -41.96 -36.44
C ALA A 21 -19.89 -41.29 -37.59
N GLY A 22 -19.48 -40.03 -37.37
CA GLY A 22 -18.77 -39.21 -38.36
C GLY A 22 -19.66 -38.52 -39.42
N ASP A 23 -20.98 -38.66 -39.36
CA ASP A 23 -21.86 -37.89 -40.25
C ASP A 23 -21.97 -36.42 -39.81
N THR A 24 -22.38 -35.58 -40.76
CA THR A 24 -22.66 -34.15 -40.53
C THR A 24 -24.13 -33.87 -40.83
N ILE A 25 -24.85 -33.29 -39.87
CA ILE A 25 -26.20 -32.77 -40.07
C ILE A 25 -26.09 -31.27 -40.34
N ALA A 26 -26.36 -30.87 -41.57
CA ALA A 26 -26.22 -29.49 -42.04
C ALA A 26 -27.56 -28.75 -41.95
N LEU A 27 -27.62 -27.75 -41.07
CA LEU A 27 -28.79 -26.92 -40.82
C LEU A 27 -28.88 -25.79 -41.85
N ALA A 28 -29.96 -25.73 -42.64
CA ALA A 28 -30.27 -24.53 -43.40
C ALA A 28 -30.47 -23.33 -42.47
N ALA A 29 -30.19 -22.12 -42.94
CA ALA A 29 -30.43 -20.91 -42.15
C ALA A 29 -31.91 -20.80 -41.75
N GLY A 30 -32.16 -20.45 -40.50
CA GLY A 30 -33.50 -20.38 -39.92
C GLY A 30 -33.53 -20.83 -38.46
N THR A 31 -34.71 -20.77 -37.85
CA THR A 31 -34.92 -21.17 -36.46
C THR A 31 -35.40 -22.62 -36.35
N TYR A 32 -34.77 -23.38 -35.45
CA TYR A 32 -35.11 -24.73 -35.03
C TYR A 32 -35.60 -24.67 -33.58
N ASP A 33 -36.92 -24.52 -33.39
CA ASP A 33 -37.52 -24.37 -32.07
C ASP A 33 -37.76 -25.71 -31.36
N LYS A 34 -37.51 -25.73 -30.04
CA LYS A 34 -37.77 -26.86 -29.12
C LYS A 34 -37.11 -28.17 -29.53
N VAL A 35 -35.83 -28.11 -29.89
CA VAL A 35 -35.06 -29.28 -30.32
C VAL A 35 -34.80 -30.20 -29.13
N THR A 36 -35.38 -31.39 -29.13
CA THR A 36 -35.13 -32.41 -28.10
C THR A 36 -34.42 -33.62 -28.69
N LEU A 37 -33.17 -33.83 -28.28
CA LEU A 37 -32.39 -35.03 -28.57
C LEU A 37 -32.38 -35.91 -27.33
N ARG A 38 -33.00 -37.09 -27.42
CA ARG A 38 -33.13 -38.00 -26.27
C ARG A 38 -32.55 -39.37 -26.58
N ASN A 39 -31.59 -39.81 -25.78
CA ASN A 39 -30.93 -41.11 -25.89
C ASN A 39 -30.32 -41.37 -27.28
N VAL A 40 -29.83 -40.31 -27.94
CA VAL A 40 -29.14 -40.39 -29.24
C VAL A 40 -27.66 -40.61 -28.98
N LYS A 41 -27.11 -41.73 -29.45
CA LYS A 41 -25.74 -42.16 -29.11
C LYS A 41 -25.00 -42.61 -30.35
N PHE A 42 -23.75 -42.19 -30.48
CA PHE A 42 -22.89 -42.55 -31.60
C PHE A 42 -21.56 -43.11 -31.09
N ASP A 43 -20.95 -44.03 -31.83
CA ASP A 43 -19.62 -44.59 -31.48
C ASP A 43 -18.48 -43.58 -31.71
N ALA A 44 -18.72 -42.55 -32.53
CA ALA A 44 -17.82 -41.43 -32.75
C ALA A 44 -18.65 -40.17 -33.07
N PRO A 45 -18.07 -38.95 -32.94
CA PRO A 45 -18.83 -37.71 -33.03
C PRO A 45 -19.67 -37.56 -34.31
N VAL A 46 -20.91 -37.14 -34.14
CA VAL A 46 -21.74 -36.57 -35.22
C VAL A 46 -21.73 -35.06 -35.06
N THR A 47 -21.48 -34.34 -36.17
CA THR A 47 -21.45 -32.88 -36.17
C THR A 47 -22.81 -32.32 -36.61
N ILE A 48 -23.42 -31.46 -35.80
CA ILE A 48 -24.58 -30.65 -36.15
C ILE A 48 -24.07 -29.24 -36.40
N THR A 49 -24.22 -28.73 -37.61
CA THR A 49 -23.61 -27.45 -38.00
C THR A 49 -24.45 -26.67 -39.00
N SER A 50 -24.33 -25.35 -39.01
CA SER A 50 -24.95 -24.51 -40.03
C SER A 50 -24.36 -24.79 -41.41
N ALA A 51 -25.24 -24.86 -42.41
CA ALA A 51 -24.86 -25.12 -43.79
C ALA A 51 -24.20 -23.92 -44.48
N THR A 52 -24.48 -22.69 -44.00
CA THR A 52 -24.02 -21.45 -44.63
C THR A 52 -23.17 -20.63 -43.65
N PRO A 53 -21.87 -20.45 -43.92
CA PRO A 53 -21.01 -19.53 -43.16
C PRO A 53 -21.56 -18.10 -43.18
N GLY A 54 -21.54 -17.40 -42.05
CA GLY A 54 -22.05 -16.03 -41.91
C GLY A 54 -23.57 -15.88 -41.87
N ASN A 55 -24.33 -16.98 -42.01
CA ASN A 55 -25.78 -17.00 -41.82
C ASN A 55 -26.18 -18.26 -41.03
N PRO A 56 -25.86 -18.29 -39.73
CA PRO A 56 -26.03 -19.48 -38.91
C PRO A 56 -27.50 -19.82 -38.65
N ALA A 57 -27.77 -21.11 -38.51
CA ALA A 57 -29.03 -21.59 -37.96
C ALA A 57 -29.12 -21.24 -36.46
N GLU A 58 -30.33 -20.96 -36.01
CA GLU A 58 -30.65 -20.65 -34.61
C GLU A 58 -31.41 -21.83 -34.00
N ILE A 59 -30.93 -22.39 -32.89
CA ILE A 59 -31.62 -23.39 -32.09
C ILE A 59 -32.15 -22.72 -30.81
N THR A 60 -33.41 -22.98 -30.50
CA THR A 60 -34.06 -22.49 -29.28
C THR A 60 -34.65 -23.66 -28.49
N GLY A 61 -34.64 -23.60 -27.15
CA GLY A 61 -35.17 -24.69 -26.33
C GLY A 61 -34.47 -26.05 -26.50
N LEU A 62 -33.13 -26.08 -26.61
CA LEU A 62 -32.39 -27.34 -26.76
C LEU A 62 -32.49 -28.20 -25.51
N LYS A 63 -32.92 -29.46 -25.67
CA LYS A 63 -32.85 -30.50 -24.64
C LYS A 63 -32.04 -31.69 -25.15
N ALA A 64 -30.78 -31.79 -24.73
CA ALA A 64 -29.86 -32.88 -25.04
C ALA A 64 -29.74 -33.85 -23.85
N LEU A 65 -30.57 -34.89 -23.85
CA LEU A 65 -30.80 -35.75 -22.68
C LEU A 65 -30.32 -37.17 -22.94
N GLY A 66 -29.28 -37.61 -22.22
CA GLY A 66 -28.70 -38.95 -22.38
C GLY A 66 -28.02 -39.16 -23.72
N VAL A 67 -27.52 -38.09 -24.33
CA VAL A 67 -26.89 -38.12 -25.66
C VAL A 67 -25.40 -38.43 -25.55
N GLU A 68 -24.82 -39.05 -26.59
CA GLU A 68 -23.39 -39.38 -26.62
C GLU A 68 -22.75 -39.03 -27.97
N ASN A 69 -21.58 -38.38 -27.92
CA ASN A 69 -20.73 -38.05 -29.05
C ASN A 69 -21.41 -37.13 -30.08
N ILE A 70 -21.76 -35.91 -29.67
CA ILE A 70 -22.37 -34.89 -30.53
C ILE A 70 -21.56 -33.60 -30.44
N THR A 71 -21.22 -33.04 -31.60
CA THR A 71 -20.59 -31.72 -31.71
C THR A 71 -21.56 -30.74 -32.35
N PHE A 72 -21.91 -29.67 -31.66
CA PHE A 72 -22.57 -28.51 -32.24
C PHE A 72 -21.50 -27.53 -32.71
N ARG A 73 -21.59 -27.07 -33.97
CA ARG A 73 -20.58 -26.17 -34.54
C ARG A 73 -21.18 -25.07 -35.40
N ASN A 74 -20.74 -23.82 -35.25
CA ASN A 74 -21.23 -22.69 -36.06
C ASN A 74 -22.76 -22.53 -35.98
N VAL A 75 -23.34 -22.68 -34.79
CA VAL A 75 -24.78 -22.59 -34.54
C VAL A 75 -25.03 -21.53 -33.47
N VAL A 76 -26.15 -20.82 -33.57
CA VAL A 76 -26.61 -19.88 -32.54
C VAL A 76 -27.60 -20.59 -31.62
N PHE A 77 -27.39 -20.51 -30.31
CA PHE A 77 -28.33 -20.88 -29.27
C PHE A 77 -28.92 -19.59 -28.70
N ALA A 78 -30.16 -19.26 -29.06
CA ALA A 78 -30.81 -18.01 -28.65
C ALA A 78 -31.96 -18.28 -27.68
N ASP A 79 -31.90 -17.73 -26.47
CA ASP A 79 -32.97 -17.89 -25.49
C ASP A 79 -34.22 -17.12 -25.95
N LYS A 80 -35.36 -17.81 -26.03
CA LYS A 80 -36.65 -17.24 -26.42
C LYS A 80 -37.65 -17.08 -25.28
N ASP A 81 -37.35 -17.58 -24.10
CA ASP A 81 -38.28 -17.51 -22.98
C ASP A 81 -37.55 -17.36 -21.64
N ALA A 82 -37.34 -16.10 -21.24
CA ALA A 82 -36.74 -15.73 -19.96
C ALA A 82 -37.52 -16.22 -18.73
N SER A 83 -38.73 -16.79 -18.89
CA SER A 83 -39.49 -17.40 -17.81
C SER A 83 -39.16 -18.88 -17.59
N THR A 84 -38.45 -19.52 -18.52
CA THR A 84 -38.09 -20.94 -18.41
C THR A 84 -36.79 -21.13 -17.62
N ALA A 85 -36.81 -22.08 -16.68
CA ALA A 85 -35.59 -22.55 -16.06
C ALA A 85 -34.81 -23.40 -17.08
N TYR A 86 -33.72 -22.85 -17.60
CA TYR A 86 -32.77 -23.48 -18.54
C TYR A 86 -33.35 -23.79 -19.92
N ASP A 87 -33.34 -22.81 -20.83
CA ASP A 87 -33.77 -23.01 -22.23
C ASP A 87 -32.87 -24.04 -22.95
N PHE A 88 -31.57 -24.09 -22.61
CA PHE A 88 -30.59 -25.07 -23.08
C PHE A 88 -30.18 -26.00 -21.95
N GLU A 89 -30.53 -27.29 -22.07
CA GLU A 89 -30.19 -28.30 -21.07
C GLU A 89 -29.46 -29.48 -21.70
N VAL A 90 -28.24 -29.73 -21.23
CA VAL A 90 -27.46 -30.94 -21.50
C VAL A 90 -27.42 -31.77 -20.23
N LYS A 91 -27.91 -33.00 -20.28
CA LYS A 91 -28.06 -33.82 -19.08
C LYS A 91 -27.72 -35.26 -19.30
N ASN A 92 -26.93 -35.82 -18.37
CA ASN A 92 -26.47 -37.21 -18.41
C ASN A 92 -25.83 -37.58 -19.77
N ALA A 93 -25.11 -36.63 -20.37
CA ALA A 93 -24.53 -36.78 -21.69
C ALA A 93 -23.04 -37.14 -21.61
N VAL A 94 -22.48 -37.68 -22.70
CA VAL A 94 -21.05 -38.01 -22.79
C VAL A 94 -20.48 -37.49 -24.11
N GLY A 95 -19.34 -36.80 -24.10
CA GLY A 95 -18.68 -36.37 -25.34
C GLY A 95 -19.51 -35.35 -26.12
N VAL A 96 -20.07 -34.34 -25.43
CA VAL A 96 -20.82 -33.26 -26.06
C VAL A 96 -19.93 -32.04 -26.20
N SER A 97 -19.81 -31.50 -27.40
CA SER A 97 -18.95 -30.34 -27.68
C SER A 97 -19.75 -29.22 -28.32
N PHE A 98 -19.51 -27.99 -27.88
CA PHE A 98 -19.99 -26.77 -28.50
C PHE A 98 -18.75 -26.01 -28.96
N ASP A 99 -18.54 -25.91 -30.27
CA ASP A 99 -17.37 -25.26 -30.83
C ASP A 99 -17.78 -24.18 -31.82
N GLN A 100 -17.25 -22.96 -31.71
CA GLN A 100 -17.62 -21.87 -32.62
C GLN A 100 -19.13 -21.60 -32.60
N VAL A 101 -19.75 -21.65 -31.44
CA VAL A 101 -21.17 -21.36 -31.27
C VAL A 101 -21.36 -19.98 -30.66
N VAL A 102 -22.57 -19.43 -30.80
CA VAL A 102 -22.99 -18.25 -30.05
C VAL A 102 -24.09 -18.70 -29.10
N ILE A 103 -23.96 -18.42 -27.81
CA ILE A 103 -24.99 -18.66 -26.80
C ILE A 103 -25.42 -17.30 -26.27
N ARG A 104 -26.65 -16.89 -26.60
CA ARG A 104 -27.13 -15.54 -26.26
C ARG A 104 -28.48 -15.55 -25.57
N GLY A 105 -28.64 -14.65 -24.60
CA GLY A 105 -29.95 -14.31 -24.04
C GLY A 105 -30.74 -13.35 -24.92
N GLN A 106 -31.79 -12.76 -24.34
CA GLN A 106 -32.60 -11.74 -25.04
C GLN A 106 -32.00 -10.34 -24.84
N ASP A 107 -32.14 -9.49 -25.85
CA ASP A 107 -31.72 -8.09 -25.72
C ASP A 107 -32.62 -7.34 -24.70
N GLY A 108 -32.00 -6.53 -23.83
CA GLY A 108 -32.68 -5.72 -22.81
C GLY A 108 -32.90 -6.43 -21.46
N GLU A 109 -33.47 -5.71 -20.48
CA GLU A 109 -33.54 -6.17 -19.08
C GLU A 109 -34.23 -7.53 -18.87
N ALA A 110 -35.11 -7.95 -19.78
CA ALA A 110 -35.79 -9.24 -19.69
C ALA A 110 -34.86 -10.44 -19.95
N GLY A 111 -33.85 -10.32 -20.81
CA GLY A 111 -32.94 -11.43 -21.14
C GLY A 111 -31.94 -11.75 -20.06
N TYR A 112 -31.53 -10.74 -19.30
CA TYR A 112 -30.68 -10.87 -18.12
C TYR A 112 -31.35 -11.58 -16.94
N GLN A 113 -32.60 -12.04 -17.06
CA GLN A 113 -33.28 -12.80 -16.02
C GLN A 113 -33.12 -14.32 -16.19
N SER A 114 -32.69 -14.78 -17.37
CA SER A 114 -32.71 -16.20 -17.73
C SER A 114 -31.44 -16.95 -17.36
N ASN A 115 -31.62 -18.09 -16.69
CA ASN A 115 -30.56 -19.08 -16.46
C ASN A 115 -30.50 -20.02 -17.67
N ALA A 116 -30.22 -19.53 -18.88
CA ALA A 116 -30.55 -20.27 -20.09
C ALA A 116 -29.74 -21.57 -20.27
N PHE A 117 -28.45 -21.61 -19.91
CA PHE A 117 -27.57 -22.72 -20.26
C PHE A 117 -27.15 -23.58 -19.05
N MET A 118 -27.58 -24.83 -19.01
CA MET A 118 -27.29 -25.78 -17.93
C MET A 118 -26.74 -27.11 -18.45
N VAL A 119 -25.61 -27.54 -17.89
CA VAL A 119 -25.06 -28.89 -18.08
C VAL A 119 -25.02 -29.64 -16.76
N ARG A 120 -25.63 -30.82 -16.68
CA ARG A 120 -25.69 -31.59 -15.44
C ARG A 120 -25.40 -33.08 -15.59
N GLY A 121 -24.64 -33.64 -14.66
CA GLY A 121 -24.41 -35.08 -14.56
C GLY A 121 -23.74 -35.68 -15.81
N SER A 122 -22.99 -34.87 -16.55
CA SER A 122 -22.44 -35.20 -17.87
C SER A 122 -20.93 -35.36 -17.81
N ARG A 123 -20.36 -36.00 -18.84
CA ARG A 123 -18.93 -36.26 -18.93
C ARG A 123 -18.35 -35.83 -20.27
N ASP A 124 -17.10 -35.40 -20.27
CA ASP A 124 -16.36 -34.99 -21.47
C ASP A 124 -17.14 -33.91 -22.25
N VAL A 125 -17.47 -32.82 -21.56
CA VAL A 125 -18.20 -31.68 -22.12
C VAL A 125 -17.22 -30.55 -22.40
N SER A 126 -17.25 -30.06 -23.64
CA SER A 126 -16.41 -28.92 -24.04
C SER A 126 -17.24 -27.78 -24.63
N ILE A 127 -16.87 -26.56 -24.26
CA ILE A 127 -17.31 -25.32 -24.91
C ILE A 127 -16.04 -24.58 -25.33
N THR A 128 -15.84 -24.45 -26.64
CA THR A 128 -14.59 -23.91 -27.20
C THR A 128 -14.83 -22.87 -28.27
N ASN A 129 -13.96 -21.87 -28.35
CA ASN A 129 -13.97 -20.84 -29.39
C ASN A 129 -15.37 -20.25 -29.62
N SER A 130 -16.13 -20.03 -28.54
CA SER A 130 -17.55 -19.66 -28.62
C SER A 130 -17.80 -18.31 -27.95
N GLU A 131 -18.89 -17.66 -28.34
CA GLU A 131 -19.36 -16.39 -27.77
C GLU A 131 -20.53 -16.67 -26.81
N ILE A 132 -20.49 -16.06 -25.62
CA ILE A 132 -21.50 -16.20 -24.58
C ILE A 132 -21.88 -14.80 -24.11
N THR A 133 -23.15 -14.41 -24.29
CA THR A 133 -23.52 -13.00 -24.12
C THR A 133 -24.99 -12.78 -23.73
N HIS A 134 -25.30 -11.64 -23.10
CA HIS A 134 -26.66 -11.19 -22.75
C HIS A 134 -27.42 -12.17 -21.84
N LEU A 135 -26.71 -12.91 -20.99
CA LEU A 135 -27.28 -13.92 -20.09
C LEU A 135 -27.19 -13.49 -18.63
N ARG A 136 -28.03 -14.09 -17.78
CA ARG A 136 -27.83 -13.98 -16.32
C ARG A 136 -26.56 -14.69 -15.90
N TYR A 137 -26.54 -16.02 -16.05
CA TYR A 137 -25.34 -16.85 -15.89
C TYR A 137 -24.92 -17.34 -17.27
N GLY A 138 -23.64 -17.26 -17.59
CA GLY A 138 -23.14 -17.62 -18.92
C GLY A 138 -23.21 -19.13 -19.15
N ILE A 139 -22.31 -19.87 -18.52
CA ILE A 139 -22.30 -21.33 -18.54
C ILE A 139 -22.50 -21.86 -17.13
N ASN A 140 -23.62 -22.55 -16.90
CA ASN A 140 -23.91 -23.18 -15.61
C ASN A 140 -23.69 -24.71 -15.68
N MET A 141 -22.94 -25.24 -14.73
CA MET A 141 -22.55 -26.64 -14.67
C MET A 141 -22.72 -27.24 -13.28
N LEU A 142 -23.32 -28.44 -13.19
CA LEU A 142 -23.45 -29.17 -11.93
C LEU A 142 -23.12 -30.67 -12.08
N ASP A 143 -22.25 -31.18 -11.21
CA ASP A 143 -21.87 -32.61 -11.11
C ASP A 143 -21.34 -33.19 -12.44
N ASN A 144 -20.40 -32.51 -13.11
CA ASN A 144 -19.82 -32.95 -14.39
C ASN A 144 -18.35 -33.39 -14.25
N SER A 145 -17.87 -34.24 -15.15
CA SER A 145 -16.44 -34.67 -15.18
C SER A 145 -15.82 -34.51 -16.56
N GLY A 146 -14.57 -34.08 -16.68
CA GLY A 146 -13.95 -33.83 -17.97
C GLY A 146 -14.57 -32.59 -18.61
N VAL A 147 -14.40 -31.44 -17.97
CA VAL A 147 -14.97 -30.16 -18.40
C VAL A 147 -13.88 -29.32 -19.05
N THR A 148 -14.15 -28.80 -20.25
CA THR A 148 -13.22 -27.90 -20.95
C THR A 148 -13.95 -26.65 -21.42
N ILE A 149 -13.59 -25.50 -20.87
CA ILE A 149 -14.07 -24.17 -21.24
C ILE A 149 -12.85 -23.41 -21.77
N LYS A 150 -12.68 -23.37 -23.09
CA LYS A 150 -11.46 -22.83 -23.69
C LYS A 150 -11.66 -21.87 -24.84
N GLY A 151 -11.00 -20.71 -24.81
CA GLY A 151 -10.98 -19.79 -25.95
C GLY A 151 -12.29 -19.08 -26.20
N ASN A 152 -13.14 -18.94 -25.18
CA ASN A 152 -14.47 -18.34 -25.32
C ASN A 152 -14.45 -16.85 -24.98
N TYR A 153 -15.42 -16.13 -25.52
CA TYR A 153 -15.66 -14.72 -25.25
C TYR A 153 -16.95 -14.55 -24.45
N PHE A 154 -16.82 -14.13 -23.21
CA PHE A 154 -17.93 -13.81 -22.31
C PHE A 154 -18.04 -12.30 -22.19
N HIS A 155 -19.17 -11.73 -22.62
CA HIS A 155 -19.39 -10.29 -22.54
C HIS A 155 -20.87 -9.94 -22.39
N ASP A 156 -21.16 -8.74 -21.88
CA ASP A 156 -22.52 -8.26 -21.64
C ASP A 156 -23.30 -9.25 -20.76
N MET A 157 -22.74 -9.57 -19.60
CA MET A 157 -23.26 -10.58 -18.66
C MET A 157 -23.81 -9.88 -17.41
N ARG A 158 -24.91 -10.36 -16.84
CA ARG A 158 -25.45 -9.76 -15.59
C ARG A 158 -24.82 -10.34 -14.32
N ALA A 159 -24.78 -11.67 -14.22
CA ALA A 159 -24.21 -12.40 -13.10
C ALA A 159 -22.95 -13.15 -13.58
N ASP A 160 -22.73 -14.39 -13.14
CA ASP A 160 -21.45 -15.06 -13.37
C ASP A 160 -21.23 -15.47 -14.82
N GLY A 161 -19.98 -15.37 -15.30
CA GLY A 161 -19.59 -15.84 -16.62
C GLY A 161 -19.61 -17.37 -16.69
N PHE A 162 -18.70 -18.00 -15.93
CA PHE A 162 -18.69 -19.45 -15.70
C PHE A 162 -19.12 -19.74 -14.26
N HIS A 163 -20.12 -20.62 -14.09
CA HIS A 163 -20.67 -20.99 -12.79
C HIS A 163 -20.70 -22.52 -12.64
N GLY A 164 -19.84 -23.07 -11.78
CA GLY A 164 -19.57 -24.51 -11.73
C GLY A 164 -19.58 -25.13 -10.34
N GLY A 165 -20.36 -26.20 -10.14
CA GLY A 165 -20.38 -27.00 -8.90
C GLY A 165 -20.23 -28.49 -9.15
N GLY A 166 -19.53 -29.21 -8.27
CA GLY A 166 -19.33 -30.65 -8.34
C GLY A 166 -18.52 -31.11 -9.55
N LEU A 167 -17.59 -30.29 -10.00
CA LEU A 167 -16.86 -30.50 -11.26
C LEU A 167 -15.53 -31.23 -11.06
N SER A 168 -15.19 -32.17 -11.93
CA SER A 168 -13.89 -32.86 -11.88
C SER A 168 -13.15 -32.83 -13.21
N ASN A 169 -11.81 -32.77 -13.16
CA ASN A 169 -10.94 -32.68 -14.34
C ASN A 169 -11.36 -31.48 -15.22
N VAL A 170 -11.21 -30.30 -14.64
CA VAL A 170 -11.73 -29.04 -15.19
C VAL A 170 -10.58 -28.23 -15.77
N LEU A 171 -10.76 -27.77 -17.01
CA LEU A 171 -9.89 -26.78 -17.65
C LEU A 171 -10.72 -25.56 -18.03
N VAL A 172 -10.43 -24.42 -17.40
CA VAL A 172 -10.94 -23.10 -17.81
C VAL A 172 -9.74 -22.29 -18.30
N ALA A 173 -9.57 -22.22 -19.62
CA ALA A 173 -8.34 -21.67 -20.19
C ALA A 173 -8.55 -20.72 -21.36
N ASP A 174 -7.71 -19.71 -21.46
CA ASP A 174 -7.64 -18.82 -22.62
C ASP A 174 -8.96 -18.12 -22.97
N ASN A 175 -9.85 -17.90 -21.99
CA ASN A 175 -11.11 -17.19 -22.20
C ASN A 175 -10.94 -15.69 -21.94
N VAL A 176 -11.83 -14.87 -22.51
CA VAL A 176 -11.96 -13.44 -22.20
C VAL A 176 -13.30 -13.20 -21.53
N PHE A 177 -13.28 -12.45 -20.42
CA PHE A 177 -14.46 -12.01 -19.66
C PHE A 177 -14.44 -10.49 -19.53
N THR A 178 -15.51 -9.82 -19.99
CA THR A 178 -15.60 -8.35 -19.98
C THR A 178 -17.04 -7.85 -19.93
N ASP A 179 -17.22 -6.56 -19.66
CA ASP A 179 -18.48 -5.82 -19.85
C ASP A 179 -19.66 -6.43 -19.07
N PHE A 180 -19.49 -6.64 -17.77
CA PHE A 180 -20.55 -7.16 -16.91
C PHE A 180 -21.47 -6.01 -16.44
N HIS A 181 -22.79 -6.25 -16.50
CA HIS A 181 -23.86 -5.30 -16.16
C HIS A 181 -24.75 -5.85 -15.03
N PRO A 182 -24.24 -5.93 -13.78
CA PRO A 182 -25.02 -6.43 -12.64
C PRO A 182 -26.18 -5.52 -12.26
N GLU A 183 -27.28 -6.11 -11.79
CA GLU A 183 -28.34 -5.35 -11.13
C GLU A 183 -27.97 -5.08 -9.67
N ALA A 184 -28.69 -4.13 -9.05
CA ALA A 184 -28.49 -3.81 -7.64
C ALA A 184 -28.67 -5.05 -6.75
N GLY A 185 -27.60 -5.42 -6.04
CA GLY A 185 -27.55 -6.58 -5.14
C GLY A 185 -26.97 -7.85 -5.77
N ASP A 186 -26.69 -7.85 -7.08
CA ASP A 186 -25.90 -8.91 -7.70
C ASP A 186 -24.42 -8.78 -7.32
N HIS A 187 -23.76 -9.92 -7.20
CA HIS A 187 -22.33 -10.05 -6.91
C HIS A 187 -21.70 -10.97 -7.95
N PRO A 188 -21.53 -10.51 -9.20
CA PRO A 188 -21.02 -11.32 -10.29
C PRO A 188 -19.55 -11.70 -10.10
N ASP A 189 -19.21 -12.91 -10.51
CA ASP A 189 -17.84 -13.38 -10.68
C ASP A 189 -17.60 -13.78 -12.15
N ALA A 190 -16.43 -13.46 -12.71
CA ALA A 190 -16.10 -13.93 -14.06
C ALA A 190 -16.04 -15.47 -14.10
N ILE A 191 -15.39 -16.07 -13.09
CA ILE A 191 -15.28 -17.51 -12.91
C ILE A 191 -15.65 -17.84 -11.46
N GLN A 192 -16.78 -18.51 -11.27
CA GLN A 192 -17.24 -18.99 -9.98
C GLN A 192 -17.20 -20.52 -9.90
N PHE A 193 -16.60 -21.03 -8.84
CA PHE A 193 -16.89 -22.36 -8.32
C PHE A 193 -17.67 -22.22 -7.02
N TRP A 194 -18.79 -22.93 -6.95
CA TRP A 194 -19.68 -22.96 -5.78
C TRP A 194 -19.80 -24.38 -5.23
N THR A 195 -20.05 -24.49 -3.93
CA THR A 195 -20.22 -25.79 -3.26
C THR A 195 -21.65 -26.11 -2.88
N ALA A 196 -22.60 -25.18 -3.07
CA ALA A 196 -24.00 -25.41 -2.80
C ALA A 196 -24.61 -26.41 -3.80
N ASN A 197 -25.47 -27.31 -3.32
CA ASN A 197 -26.26 -28.23 -4.14
C ASN A 197 -25.49 -29.27 -5.00
N GLN A 198 -24.17 -29.42 -4.81
CA GLN A 198 -23.35 -30.45 -5.45
C GLN A 198 -23.36 -31.79 -4.69
N LYS A 199 -23.05 -32.90 -5.37
CA LYS A 199 -22.95 -34.23 -4.74
C LYS A 199 -21.54 -34.64 -4.33
N VAL A 200 -20.54 -34.02 -4.95
CA VAL A 200 -19.12 -34.35 -4.79
C VAL A 200 -18.31 -33.07 -4.74
N SER A 201 -17.15 -33.11 -4.08
CA SER A 201 -16.17 -32.03 -4.15
C SER A 201 -15.70 -31.83 -5.59
N ALA A 202 -15.47 -30.57 -5.97
CA ALA A 202 -14.80 -30.28 -7.22
C ALA A 202 -13.29 -30.55 -7.10
N GLU A 203 -12.69 -31.19 -8.11
CA GLU A 203 -11.31 -31.68 -8.05
C GLU A 203 -10.56 -31.64 -9.39
N ASN A 204 -9.23 -31.49 -9.34
CA ASN A 204 -8.35 -31.37 -10.50
C ASN A 204 -8.78 -30.22 -11.41
N ILE A 205 -8.66 -29.00 -10.87
CA ILE A 205 -9.14 -27.77 -11.49
C ILE A 205 -7.92 -26.97 -11.96
N THR A 206 -7.93 -26.59 -13.24
CA THR A 206 -6.92 -25.70 -13.82
C THR A 206 -7.61 -24.48 -14.43
N ILE A 207 -7.26 -23.29 -13.94
CA ILE A 207 -7.74 -22.00 -14.43
C ILE A 207 -6.52 -21.23 -14.92
N THR A 208 -6.35 -21.08 -16.23
CA THR A 208 -5.09 -20.53 -16.77
C THR A 208 -5.23 -19.69 -18.02
N GLY A 209 -4.41 -18.65 -18.15
CA GLY A 209 -4.36 -17.83 -19.36
C GLY A 209 -5.66 -17.06 -19.64
N ASN A 210 -6.54 -16.87 -18.65
CA ASN A 210 -7.78 -16.12 -18.86
C ASN A 210 -7.51 -14.62 -18.72
N VAL A 211 -8.22 -13.83 -19.52
CA VAL A 211 -8.23 -12.37 -19.44
C VAL A 211 -9.57 -11.95 -18.85
N ILE A 212 -9.53 -11.29 -17.71
CA ILE A 212 -10.69 -10.73 -17.02
C ILE A 212 -10.45 -9.23 -16.92
N HIS A 213 -11.29 -8.46 -17.62
CA HIS A 213 -11.17 -7.02 -17.73
C HIS A 213 -12.54 -6.37 -17.50
N ARG A 214 -12.60 -5.23 -16.79
CA ARG A 214 -13.88 -4.55 -16.55
C ARG A 214 -14.56 -4.08 -17.85
N GLY A 215 -13.78 -3.58 -18.81
CA GLY A 215 -14.32 -2.89 -19.98
C GLY A 215 -15.17 -1.68 -19.59
N ASP A 216 -16.28 -1.51 -20.29
CA ASP A 216 -17.32 -0.50 -20.03
C ASP A 216 -18.31 -0.95 -18.93
N GLY A 217 -18.14 -2.15 -18.38
CA GLY A 217 -18.98 -2.74 -17.34
C GLY A 217 -18.69 -2.24 -15.92
N ALA A 218 -19.38 -2.86 -14.96
CA ALA A 218 -19.15 -2.63 -13.53
C ALA A 218 -17.99 -3.48 -13.00
N ALA A 219 -17.44 -3.09 -11.84
CA ALA A 219 -16.46 -3.92 -11.15
C ALA A 219 -17.08 -5.25 -10.68
N ILE A 220 -16.43 -6.37 -11.00
CA ILE A 220 -16.85 -7.73 -10.66
C ILE A 220 -15.73 -8.50 -9.97
N GLN A 221 -16.00 -9.61 -9.29
CA GLN A 221 -14.88 -10.45 -8.84
C GLN A 221 -14.28 -11.21 -10.03
N GLY A 222 -12.98 -11.51 -9.96
CA GLY A 222 -12.31 -12.25 -11.02
C GLY A 222 -12.58 -13.75 -10.91
N ILE A 223 -11.74 -14.43 -10.13
CA ILE A 223 -11.84 -15.87 -9.89
C ILE A 223 -12.29 -16.09 -8.44
N PHE A 224 -13.46 -16.69 -8.26
CA PHE A 224 -14.02 -16.94 -6.93
C PHE A 224 -14.25 -18.43 -6.68
N MET A 225 -13.68 -18.92 -5.59
CA MET A 225 -13.85 -20.27 -5.08
C MET A 225 -14.09 -20.20 -3.57
N GLY A 226 -15.33 -19.92 -3.18
CA GLY A 226 -15.78 -19.97 -1.79
C GLY A 226 -16.57 -21.24 -1.52
N ASP A 227 -16.41 -21.83 -0.35
CA ASP A 227 -17.30 -22.91 0.11
C ASP A 227 -18.28 -22.35 1.15
N GLU A 228 -19.58 -22.45 0.86
CA GLU A 228 -20.63 -21.90 1.71
C GLU A 228 -21.16 -22.91 2.75
N THR A 229 -20.73 -24.16 2.68
CA THR A 229 -21.36 -25.29 3.40
C THR A 229 -20.44 -26.02 4.39
N ASP A 230 -19.16 -25.64 4.45
CA ASP A 230 -18.10 -26.29 5.25
C ASP A 230 -17.94 -27.81 5.01
N ALA A 231 -18.52 -28.37 3.95
CA ALA A 231 -18.69 -29.82 3.80
C ALA A 231 -17.83 -30.45 2.69
N LEU A 232 -17.40 -29.68 1.68
CA LEU A 232 -16.81 -30.22 0.45
C LEU A 232 -15.66 -29.33 -0.05
N PRO A 233 -14.43 -29.47 0.48
CA PRO A 233 -13.29 -28.68 0.03
C PRO A 233 -12.93 -29.00 -1.41
N TYR A 234 -12.36 -28.00 -2.09
CA TYR A 234 -11.76 -28.16 -3.42
C TYR A 234 -10.47 -28.97 -3.33
N LYS A 235 -10.09 -29.67 -4.41
CA LYS A 235 -8.85 -30.48 -4.44
C LYS A 235 -8.06 -30.26 -5.72
N ASN A 236 -6.74 -30.15 -5.59
CA ASN A 236 -5.78 -29.98 -6.69
C ASN A 236 -6.19 -28.82 -7.61
N VAL A 237 -6.12 -27.60 -7.06
CA VAL A 237 -6.51 -26.37 -7.75
C VAL A 237 -5.25 -25.65 -8.22
N THR A 238 -5.15 -25.38 -9.51
CA THR A 238 -4.09 -24.56 -10.11
C THR A 238 -4.69 -23.34 -10.77
N ILE A 239 -4.26 -22.16 -10.35
CA ILE A 239 -4.62 -20.87 -10.93
C ILE A 239 -3.33 -20.21 -11.40
N SER A 240 -3.11 -20.15 -12.72
CA SER A 240 -1.86 -19.59 -13.24
C SER A 240 -2.01 -18.72 -14.47
N ASP A 241 -1.11 -17.76 -14.65
CA ASP A 241 -1.01 -16.97 -15.87
C ASP A 241 -2.29 -16.19 -16.23
N ASN A 242 -3.18 -15.91 -15.27
CA ASN A 242 -4.40 -15.14 -15.52
C ASN A 242 -4.13 -13.63 -15.37
N LEU A 243 -4.81 -12.84 -16.19
CA LEU A 243 -4.87 -11.38 -16.07
C LEU A 243 -6.23 -10.98 -15.51
N VAL A 244 -6.24 -10.31 -14.36
CA VAL A 244 -7.45 -9.76 -13.72
C VAL A 244 -7.25 -8.27 -13.51
N VAL A 245 -7.90 -7.44 -14.32
CA VAL A 245 -7.75 -5.98 -14.31
C VAL A 245 -9.11 -5.32 -14.17
N GLY A 246 -9.24 -4.41 -13.20
CA GLY A 246 -10.51 -3.73 -12.92
C GLY A 246 -11.50 -4.56 -12.10
N GLY A 247 -11.01 -5.60 -11.43
CA GLY A 247 -11.82 -6.44 -10.55
C GLY A 247 -12.20 -5.73 -9.24
N MET A 248 -13.38 -6.08 -8.71
CA MET A 248 -13.81 -5.83 -7.33
C MET A 248 -12.85 -6.54 -6.35
N TYR A 249 -12.87 -6.14 -5.06
CA TYR A 249 -11.94 -6.52 -3.98
C TYR A 249 -11.28 -7.92 -4.07
N ASN A 250 -12.01 -8.93 -4.53
CA ASN A 250 -11.53 -10.28 -4.80
C ASN A 250 -11.16 -10.46 -6.29
N GLY A 251 -9.92 -10.13 -6.67
CA GLY A 251 -9.44 -10.46 -8.01
C GLY A 251 -9.24 -11.97 -8.17
N ILE A 252 -8.56 -12.59 -7.21
CA ILE A 252 -8.54 -14.04 -7.03
C ILE A 252 -8.89 -14.33 -5.57
N HIS A 253 -9.91 -15.14 -5.36
CA HIS A 253 -10.36 -15.60 -4.05
C HIS A 253 -10.47 -17.12 -4.05
N VAL A 254 -9.70 -17.77 -3.17
CA VAL A 254 -9.84 -19.21 -2.93
C VAL A 254 -9.85 -19.48 -1.44
N GLU A 255 -10.96 -20.03 -0.95
CA GLU A 255 -11.09 -20.54 0.40
C GLU A 255 -11.21 -22.08 0.35
N ARG A 256 -10.42 -22.76 1.19
CA ARG A 256 -10.49 -24.21 1.44
C ARG A 256 -10.23 -25.09 0.20
N ALA A 257 -9.00 -25.05 -0.30
CA ALA A 257 -8.52 -25.93 -1.35
C ALA A 257 -7.30 -26.74 -0.88
N ASP A 258 -7.41 -28.08 -0.92
CA ASP A 258 -6.28 -28.97 -0.69
C ASP A 258 -5.43 -29.07 -1.96
N GLY A 259 -4.14 -28.70 -1.88
CA GLY A 259 -3.25 -28.64 -3.04
C GLY A 259 -3.46 -27.42 -3.93
N LEU A 260 -3.70 -26.23 -3.34
CA LEU A 260 -3.82 -24.96 -4.07
C LEU A 260 -2.45 -24.45 -4.54
N ALA A 261 -2.32 -24.18 -5.84
CA ALA A 261 -1.21 -23.46 -6.44
C ALA A 261 -1.71 -22.20 -7.16
N VAL A 262 -1.10 -21.04 -6.85
CA VAL A 262 -1.42 -19.75 -7.45
C VAL A 262 -0.14 -19.09 -7.94
N THR A 263 0.10 -19.10 -9.26
CA THR A 263 1.38 -18.65 -9.83
C THR A 263 1.23 -17.74 -11.03
N ASP A 264 2.12 -16.75 -11.17
CA ASP A 264 2.25 -15.95 -12.39
C ASP A 264 0.96 -15.20 -12.82
N ASN A 265 0.05 -14.92 -11.87
CA ASN A 265 -1.15 -14.14 -12.14
C ASN A 265 -0.89 -12.64 -11.93
N ILE A 266 -1.55 -11.81 -12.73
CA ILE A 266 -1.57 -10.35 -12.54
C ILE A 266 -2.97 -9.96 -12.07
N VAL A 267 -3.06 -9.36 -10.88
CA VAL A 267 -4.31 -8.92 -10.25
C VAL A 267 -4.20 -7.43 -9.90
N ALA A 268 -4.81 -6.58 -10.72
CA ALA A 268 -4.76 -5.13 -10.57
C ALA A 268 -6.17 -4.54 -10.48
N GLY A 269 -6.40 -3.68 -9.49
CA GLY A 269 -7.60 -2.85 -9.41
C GLY A 269 -7.39 -1.50 -10.09
N TYR A 270 -8.49 -0.78 -10.35
CA TYR A 270 -8.45 0.61 -10.78
C TYR A 270 -8.39 1.58 -9.59
N LEU A 271 -8.29 2.87 -9.89
CA LEU A 271 -8.24 3.93 -8.88
C LEU A 271 -9.47 3.98 -7.98
N ASP A 272 -10.64 3.70 -8.55
CA ASP A 272 -11.92 3.69 -7.87
C ASP A 272 -12.18 2.36 -7.12
N GLN A 273 -11.43 1.30 -7.44
CA GLN A 273 -11.70 -0.03 -6.92
C GLN A 273 -10.43 -0.88 -6.84
N ALA A 274 -9.95 -1.13 -5.62
CA ALA A 274 -8.83 -2.03 -5.37
C ALA A 274 -9.21 -3.51 -5.61
N SER A 275 -8.20 -4.34 -5.92
CA SER A 275 -8.33 -5.78 -6.16
C SER A 275 -7.19 -6.58 -5.52
N TRP A 276 -7.51 -7.75 -4.96
CA TRP A 276 -6.59 -8.53 -4.13
C TRP A 276 -6.46 -9.98 -4.61
N ILE A 277 -5.34 -10.60 -4.23
CA ILE A 277 -5.24 -12.05 -4.15
C ILE A 277 -5.52 -12.44 -2.69
N ARG A 278 -6.66 -13.11 -2.48
CA ARG A 278 -7.13 -13.62 -1.20
C ARG A 278 -7.17 -15.13 -1.21
N VAL A 279 -6.31 -15.79 -0.43
CA VAL A 279 -6.21 -17.24 -0.42
C VAL A 279 -6.06 -17.80 0.99
N ALA A 280 -6.48 -19.05 1.17
CA ALA A 280 -6.21 -19.83 2.37
C ALA A 280 -5.58 -21.18 1.99
N ASP A 281 -4.75 -21.73 2.88
CA ASP A 281 -4.13 -23.05 2.73
C ASP A 281 -3.31 -23.22 1.42
N VAL A 282 -2.72 -22.12 0.93
CA VAL A 282 -1.96 -22.12 -0.33
C VAL A 282 -0.66 -22.93 -0.20
N THR A 283 -0.48 -23.90 -1.10
CA THR A 283 0.72 -24.75 -1.11
C THR A 283 1.85 -24.17 -1.93
N THR A 284 1.53 -23.48 -3.03
CA THR A 284 2.51 -22.85 -3.93
C THR A 284 2.03 -21.46 -4.31
N MET A 285 2.86 -20.44 -4.09
CA MET A 285 2.58 -19.05 -4.42
C MET A 285 3.84 -18.33 -4.91
N ALA A 286 3.92 -18.00 -6.20
CA ALA A 286 5.10 -17.38 -6.79
C ALA A 286 4.77 -16.61 -8.07
N GLY A 287 5.56 -15.58 -8.40
CA GLY A 287 5.46 -14.86 -9.68
C GLY A 287 4.21 -13.99 -9.84
N ASN A 288 3.34 -13.91 -8.84
CA ASN A 288 2.13 -13.13 -8.93
C ASN A 288 2.41 -11.63 -8.75
N VAL A 289 1.58 -10.80 -9.35
CA VAL A 289 1.53 -9.36 -9.13
C VAL A 289 0.16 -9.01 -8.56
N ALA A 290 0.08 -8.36 -7.40
CA ALA A 290 -1.20 -7.94 -6.81
C ALA A 290 -1.09 -6.62 -6.03
N GLN A 291 -2.18 -5.87 -5.90
CA GLN A 291 -2.17 -4.68 -5.03
C GLN A 291 -2.05 -5.06 -3.55
N THR A 292 -2.79 -6.10 -3.17
CA THR A 292 -2.82 -6.61 -1.80
C THR A 292 -2.81 -8.12 -1.82
N TYR A 293 -2.07 -8.69 -0.88
CA TYR A 293 -2.08 -10.11 -0.57
C TYR A 293 -2.79 -10.33 0.76
N VAL A 294 -3.82 -11.17 0.75
CA VAL A 294 -4.53 -11.62 1.96
C VAL A 294 -4.37 -13.14 2.05
N ILE A 295 -3.53 -13.59 2.97
CA ILE A 295 -3.22 -15.01 3.16
C ILE A 295 -3.70 -15.43 4.55
N ASP A 296 -4.51 -16.48 4.62
CA ASP A 296 -5.10 -17.02 5.86
C ASP A 296 -5.79 -15.92 6.70
N GLY A 297 -6.52 -15.03 6.01
CA GLY A 297 -7.27 -13.93 6.62
C GLY A 297 -6.43 -12.73 7.07
N LYS A 298 -5.12 -12.70 6.76
CA LYS A 298 -4.21 -11.60 7.13
C LYS A 298 -3.67 -10.91 5.90
N THR A 299 -3.70 -9.57 5.92
CA THR A 299 -2.94 -8.77 4.95
C THR A 299 -1.45 -8.96 5.21
N VAL A 300 -0.71 -9.30 4.16
CA VAL A 300 0.74 -9.53 4.21
C VAL A 300 1.45 -8.69 3.14
N GLU A 301 2.74 -8.41 3.34
CA GLU A 301 3.59 -7.94 2.26
C GLU A 301 3.69 -8.99 1.15
N ALA A 302 4.07 -8.58 -0.06
CA ALA A 302 4.26 -9.50 -1.17
C ALA A 302 5.18 -10.68 -0.75
N PRO A 303 4.67 -11.92 -0.75
CA PRO A 303 5.49 -13.08 -0.42
C PRO A 303 6.63 -13.22 -1.43
N GLN A 304 7.75 -13.80 -1.01
CA GLN A 304 8.96 -13.91 -1.83
C GLN A 304 8.69 -14.38 -3.27
N GLY A 305 9.17 -13.64 -4.26
CA GLY A 305 8.97 -13.92 -5.68
C GLY A 305 7.67 -13.37 -6.27
N ASN A 306 6.81 -12.76 -5.45
CA ASN A 306 5.67 -11.97 -5.89
C ASN A 306 6.00 -10.47 -5.81
N ALA A 307 5.21 -9.64 -6.51
CA ALA A 307 5.37 -8.19 -6.52
C ALA A 307 4.08 -7.49 -6.13
N THR A 308 4.18 -6.40 -5.37
CA THR A 308 3.05 -5.48 -5.24
C THR A 308 3.01 -4.52 -6.42
N THR A 309 1.82 -4.32 -6.97
CA THR A 309 1.59 -3.21 -7.89
C THR A 309 0.80 -2.13 -7.15
N LYS A 310 1.32 -0.91 -7.07
CA LYS A 310 0.48 0.23 -6.69
C LYS A 310 -0.43 0.46 -7.89
N ALA A 311 -1.74 0.59 -7.70
CA ALA A 311 -2.67 0.95 -8.76
C ALA A 311 -2.04 2.08 -9.59
N ILE A 312 -1.47 1.73 -10.74
CA ILE A 312 -0.97 2.75 -11.67
C ILE A 312 -2.25 3.40 -12.17
N TYR A 313 -2.23 4.71 -12.18
CA TYR A 313 -3.32 5.54 -12.66
C TYR A 313 -3.54 5.26 -14.13
N ASP A 314 -4.28 4.19 -14.39
CA ASP A 314 -4.32 3.54 -15.67
C ASP A 314 -5.65 2.81 -15.77
N ASP A 315 -6.28 2.89 -16.92
CA ASP A 315 -7.50 2.17 -17.29
C ASP A 315 -7.24 0.65 -17.46
N GLY A 316 -6.04 0.21 -17.11
CA GLY A 316 -5.58 -1.16 -17.21
C GLY A 316 -4.58 -1.38 -18.34
N SER A 317 -4.33 -0.38 -19.18
CA SER A 317 -3.52 -0.47 -20.39
C SER A 317 -2.14 -1.11 -20.19
N ALA A 318 -1.37 -0.67 -19.19
CA ALA A 318 -0.02 -1.13 -18.94
C ALA A 318 0.00 -2.61 -18.53
N PHE A 319 -0.92 -3.06 -17.67
CA PHE A 319 -0.98 -4.46 -17.25
C PHE A 319 -1.42 -5.38 -18.39
N VAL A 320 -2.37 -4.93 -19.21
CA VAL A 320 -2.78 -5.65 -20.42
C VAL A 320 -1.60 -5.77 -21.38
N GLY A 321 -0.86 -4.69 -21.62
CA GLY A 321 0.34 -4.68 -22.47
C GLY A 321 1.44 -5.62 -21.97
N ASP A 322 1.82 -5.51 -20.70
CA ASP A 322 2.85 -6.36 -20.08
C ASP A 322 2.45 -7.84 -20.10
N TRP A 323 1.19 -8.14 -19.79
CA TRP A 323 0.70 -9.51 -19.81
C TRP A 323 0.67 -10.09 -21.23
N LEU A 324 0.17 -9.35 -22.23
CA LEU A 324 0.17 -9.79 -23.63
C LEU A 324 1.60 -10.04 -24.13
N ALA A 325 2.55 -9.18 -23.75
CA ALA A 325 3.96 -9.35 -24.09
C ALA A 325 4.59 -10.60 -23.43
N ALA A 326 4.20 -10.90 -22.18
CA ALA A 326 4.62 -12.11 -21.47
C ALA A 326 3.96 -13.40 -22.01
N ASN A 327 2.81 -13.28 -22.70
CA ASN A 327 1.99 -14.41 -23.15
C ASN A 327 1.86 -14.53 -24.68
N PRO A 328 2.96 -14.58 -25.46
CA PRO A 328 2.90 -14.58 -26.93
C PRO A 328 2.23 -15.83 -27.53
N GLN A 329 2.16 -16.95 -26.78
CA GLN A 329 1.43 -18.15 -27.22
C GLN A 329 -0.08 -17.94 -27.16
N TRP A 330 -0.56 -17.28 -26.11
CA TRP A 330 -1.96 -16.90 -25.99
C TRP A 330 -2.36 -15.97 -27.13
N VAL A 331 -1.55 -14.93 -27.39
CA VAL A 331 -1.79 -13.97 -28.49
C VAL A 331 -1.93 -14.69 -29.83
N ARG A 332 -1.01 -15.61 -30.16
CA ARG A 332 -1.09 -16.40 -31.40
C ARG A 332 -2.32 -17.28 -31.47
N PHE A 333 -2.73 -17.86 -30.34
CA PHE A 333 -3.95 -18.66 -30.26
C PHE A 333 -5.18 -17.79 -30.51
N ALA A 334 -5.27 -16.65 -29.85
CA ALA A 334 -6.42 -15.76 -29.91
C ALA A 334 -6.52 -15.07 -31.29
N ASP A 335 -5.41 -14.68 -31.92
CA ASP A 335 -5.37 -14.20 -33.32
C ASP A 335 -5.91 -15.23 -34.32
N ALA A 336 -5.69 -16.51 -34.05
CA ALA A 336 -6.18 -17.60 -34.89
C ALA A 336 -7.61 -18.03 -34.53
N SER A 337 -8.16 -17.51 -33.43
CA SER A 337 -9.51 -17.83 -32.98
C SER A 337 -10.54 -17.09 -33.83
N PRO A 338 -11.61 -17.78 -34.28
CA PRO A 338 -12.69 -17.15 -35.02
C PRO A 338 -13.59 -16.25 -34.16
N VAL A 339 -13.42 -16.26 -32.84
CA VAL A 339 -14.22 -15.45 -31.89
C VAL A 339 -13.36 -14.43 -31.17
N LEU A 340 -12.11 -14.74 -30.83
CA LEU A 340 -11.27 -13.81 -30.07
C LEU A 340 -10.48 -12.83 -30.94
N GLY A 341 -10.42 -13.00 -32.26
CA GLY A 341 -9.57 -12.17 -33.12
C GLY A 341 -9.81 -10.66 -32.96
N GLU A 342 -11.07 -10.22 -33.00
CA GLU A 342 -11.43 -8.80 -32.82
C GLU A 342 -11.15 -8.33 -31.38
N VAL A 343 -11.43 -9.17 -30.38
CA VAL A 343 -11.20 -8.87 -28.96
C VAL A 343 -9.72 -8.66 -28.65
N VAL A 344 -8.82 -9.42 -29.28
CA VAL A 344 -7.37 -9.24 -29.10
C VAL A 344 -6.91 -7.90 -29.66
N ASP A 345 -7.49 -7.44 -30.78
CA ASP A 345 -7.17 -6.14 -31.36
C ASP A 345 -7.63 -5.00 -30.44
N GLU A 346 -8.78 -5.14 -29.77
CA GLU A 346 -9.24 -4.22 -28.73
C GLU A 346 -8.29 -4.19 -27.52
N LEU A 347 -7.86 -5.36 -27.03
CA LEU A 347 -6.89 -5.47 -25.92
C LEU A 347 -5.53 -4.84 -26.28
N ARG A 348 -5.07 -4.99 -27.52
CA ARG A 348 -3.85 -4.33 -28.03
C ARG A 348 -4.03 -2.83 -28.11
N ALA A 349 -5.16 -2.35 -28.62
CA ALA A 349 -5.46 -0.93 -28.69
C ALA A 349 -5.49 -0.29 -27.31
N LEU A 350 -6.04 -1.00 -26.31
CA LEU A 350 -5.97 -0.60 -24.91
C LEU A 350 -4.53 -0.54 -24.41
N ALA A 351 -3.71 -1.56 -24.69
CA ALA A 351 -2.28 -1.58 -24.29
C ALA A 351 -1.42 -0.46 -24.89
N ASP A 352 -1.82 0.08 -26.04
CA ASP A 352 -1.14 1.20 -26.71
C ASP A 352 -1.57 2.58 -26.16
N VAL A 353 -2.58 2.64 -25.28
CA VAL A 353 -2.96 3.87 -24.58
C VAL A 353 -1.81 4.24 -23.64
N PRO A 354 -1.21 5.44 -23.78
CA PRO A 354 -0.20 5.89 -22.82
C PRO A 354 -0.85 6.00 -21.45
N ALA A 355 -0.22 5.43 -20.41
CA ALA A 355 -0.66 5.59 -19.04
C ALA A 355 -0.98 7.08 -18.79
N PRO A 356 -2.20 7.43 -18.35
CA PRO A 356 -2.55 8.81 -18.12
C PRO A 356 -1.59 9.43 -17.10
N PRO A 357 -1.28 10.73 -17.21
CA PRO A 357 -0.45 11.40 -16.22
C PRO A 357 -1.11 11.23 -14.85
N VAL A 358 -0.33 10.77 -13.87
CA VAL A 358 -0.71 10.60 -12.46
C VAL A 358 -1.68 11.72 -12.02
N PRO A 359 -2.99 11.44 -11.83
CA PRO A 359 -3.92 12.31 -11.12
C PRO A 359 -3.31 12.77 -9.80
N VAL A 360 -3.01 14.07 -9.75
CA VAL A 360 -2.67 14.76 -8.52
C VAL A 360 -3.98 15.14 -7.85
N ALA A 361 -4.25 14.59 -6.66
CA ALA A 361 -5.41 14.99 -5.90
C ALA A 361 -5.24 16.45 -5.45
N HIS A 362 -6.06 17.35 -5.97
CA HIS A 362 -6.06 18.76 -5.57
C HIS A 362 -7.12 18.98 -4.48
N ILE A 363 -6.68 19.40 -3.30
CA ILE A 363 -7.55 19.63 -2.15
C ILE A 363 -7.34 21.08 -1.69
N ASP A 364 -8.33 21.91 -1.97
CA ASP A 364 -8.36 23.32 -1.59
C ASP A 364 -9.17 23.51 -0.30
N GLY A 365 -8.56 24.21 0.65
CA GLY A 365 -9.19 24.73 1.85
C GLY A 365 -9.96 26.01 1.60
N THR A 366 -10.31 26.68 2.69
CA THR A 366 -11.13 27.89 2.76
C THR A 366 -10.28 29.07 3.25
N ASP A 367 -10.93 30.18 3.61
CA ASP A 367 -10.27 31.33 4.24
C ASP A 367 -10.21 31.18 5.80
N GLY A 368 -10.55 30.00 6.34
CA GLY A 368 -10.54 29.71 7.78
C GLY A 368 -9.71 28.47 8.10
N ALA A 369 -9.53 28.17 9.38
CA ALA A 369 -8.70 27.05 9.83
C ALA A 369 -9.22 25.68 9.35
N ASP A 370 -8.46 25.05 8.46
CA ASP A 370 -8.78 23.80 7.79
C ASP A 370 -7.89 22.64 8.24
N ARG A 371 -8.36 21.41 7.97
CA ARG A 371 -7.61 20.17 8.23
C ARG A 371 -7.58 19.34 6.97
N LEU A 372 -6.53 19.54 6.18
CA LEU A 372 -6.35 18.91 4.89
C LEU A 372 -5.48 17.66 5.02
N LYS A 373 -5.87 16.59 4.33
CA LYS A 373 -5.14 15.33 4.31
C LYS A 373 -5.02 14.82 2.88
N ALA A 374 -3.80 14.49 2.48
CA ALA A 374 -3.50 13.89 1.20
C ALA A 374 -4.27 12.57 0.99
N ALA A 375 -4.45 12.21 -0.29
CA ALA A 375 -5.00 10.92 -0.64
C ALA A 375 -4.12 9.78 -0.07
N VAL A 376 -4.76 8.68 0.30
CA VAL A 376 -4.05 7.49 0.83
C VAL A 376 -3.11 6.90 -0.23
N PHE A 377 -3.48 7.03 -1.51
CA PHE A 377 -2.69 6.57 -2.64
C PHE A 377 -2.46 7.73 -3.60
N GLY A 378 -1.23 7.84 -4.09
CA GLY A 378 -0.90 8.80 -5.14
C GLY A 378 -0.38 10.15 -4.67
N ASP A 379 0.02 10.99 -5.62
CA ASP A 379 0.52 12.34 -5.37
C ASP A 379 -0.64 13.30 -5.07
N SER A 380 -0.39 14.33 -4.26
CA SER A 380 -1.42 15.27 -3.80
C SER A 380 -0.90 16.70 -3.75
N VAL A 381 -1.80 17.66 -3.94
CA VAL A 381 -1.60 19.09 -3.68
C VAL A 381 -2.63 19.53 -2.66
N LEU A 382 -2.16 20.02 -1.52
CA LEU A 382 -2.98 20.58 -0.45
C LEU A 382 -2.74 22.09 -0.43
N VAL A 383 -3.81 22.88 -0.53
CA VAL A 383 -3.76 24.35 -0.45
C VAL A 383 -4.66 24.78 0.70
N GLY A 384 -4.09 25.26 1.81
CA GLY A 384 -4.79 25.70 3.02
C GLY A 384 -5.61 26.96 2.75
N GLY A 385 -4.95 28.03 2.33
CA GLY A 385 -5.57 29.30 1.98
C GLY A 385 -5.24 30.37 2.99
N LYS A 386 -6.23 30.84 3.75
CA LYS A 386 -5.98 31.71 4.92
C LYS A 386 -6.44 30.98 6.16
N GLY A 387 -5.91 31.39 7.31
CA GLY A 387 -6.25 30.76 8.58
C GLY A 387 -5.08 29.93 9.07
N ASN A 388 -5.28 29.24 10.19
CA ASN A 388 -4.25 28.39 10.78
C ASN A 388 -4.61 26.95 10.45
N ASP A 389 -4.02 26.44 9.38
CA ASP A 389 -4.39 25.20 8.72
C ASP A 389 -3.49 24.04 9.18
N GLN A 390 -4.02 22.82 9.04
CA GLN A 390 -3.27 21.59 9.29
C GLN A 390 -3.21 20.77 8.02
N LEU A 391 -2.02 20.62 7.46
CA LEU A 391 -1.77 19.92 6.20
C LEU A 391 -1.00 18.63 6.48
N THR A 392 -1.54 17.52 6.01
CA THR A 392 -1.04 16.18 6.33
C THR A 392 -0.65 15.40 5.08
N GLY A 393 0.65 15.08 4.94
CA GLY A 393 1.20 14.29 3.84
C GLY A 393 0.72 12.83 3.81
N GLY A 394 0.69 12.25 2.61
CA GLY A 394 0.31 10.86 2.34
C GLY A 394 1.50 9.96 1.99
N ASP A 395 1.23 8.79 1.41
CA ASP A 395 2.28 7.84 0.99
C ASP A 395 2.94 8.24 -0.35
N GLY A 396 2.29 9.11 -1.14
CA GLY A 396 2.80 9.70 -2.38
C GLY A 396 3.62 10.97 -2.15
N GLN A 397 3.98 11.68 -3.23
CA GLN A 397 4.54 13.03 -3.12
C GLN A 397 3.41 14.01 -2.80
N THR A 398 3.48 14.68 -1.65
CA THR A 398 2.51 15.71 -1.28
C THR A 398 3.14 17.09 -1.36
N ARG A 399 2.57 17.98 -2.18
CA ARG A 399 2.85 19.42 -2.10
C ARG A 399 1.86 20.05 -1.12
N MET A 400 2.37 20.71 -0.08
CA MET A 400 1.56 21.33 0.97
C MET A 400 1.85 22.83 1.01
N GLU A 401 0.82 23.63 0.75
CA GLU A 401 0.84 25.10 0.76
C GLU A 401 -0.14 25.58 1.84
N GLY A 402 0.35 26.09 2.96
CA GLY A 402 -0.45 26.56 4.10
C GLY A 402 -1.14 27.87 3.76
N GLY A 403 -0.36 28.88 3.41
CA GLY A 403 -0.86 30.13 2.84
C GLY A 403 -0.62 31.29 3.78
N ALA A 404 -1.65 31.78 4.48
CA ALA A 404 -1.48 32.89 5.44
C ALA A 404 -2.13 32.57 6.79
N GLY A 405 -1.39 32.74 7.87
CA GLY A 405 -1.74 32.31 9.23
C GLY A 405 -0.63 31.43 9.79
N ASP A 406 -0.84 30.90 10.99
CA ASP A 406 0.16 30.01 11.62
C ASP A 406 -0.23 28.55 11.33
N ASP A 407 0.41 27.97 10.32
CA ASP A 407 0.08 26.67 9.74
C ASP A 407 0.91 25.53 10.33
N ILE A 408 0.36 24.31 10.25
CA ILE A 408 1.00 23.09 10.75
C ILE A 408 1.08 22.05 9.64
N TYR A 409 2.30 21.58 9.39
CA TYR A 409 2.61 20.53 8.41
C TYR A 409 2.99 19.23 9.10
N PHE A 410 2.41 18.12 8.66
CA PHE A 410 2.84 16.77 9.05
C PHE A 410 3.54 16.10 7.87
N VAL A 411 4.87 16.12 7.91
CA VAL A 411 5.74 15.53 6.88
C VAL A 411 6.03 14.07 7.22
N ARG A 412 5.74 13.17 6.28
CA ARG A 412 5.86 11.72 6.50
C ARG A 412 6.86 11.04 5.58
N THR A 413 7.13 11.62 4.42
CA THR A 413 8.06 11.06 3.44
C THR A 413 9.04 12.11 2.95
N GLY A 414 10.25 11.69 2.55
CA GLY A 414 11.26 12.61 1.99
C GLY A 414 10.90 13.17 0.62
N ARG A 415 9.69 12.88 0.12
CA ARG A 415 9.15 13.40 -1.14
C ARG A 415 8.10 14.49 -0.90
N ASP A 416 7.61 14.65 0.33
CA ASP A 416 6.71 15.74 0.67
C ASP A 416 7.44 17.08 0.52
N LEU A 417 6.72 18.08 0.05
CA LEU A 417 7.22 19.43 -0.19
C LEU A 417 6.34 20.41 0.56
N VAL A 418 6.90 21.02 1.61
CA VAL A 418 6.28 22.13 2.34
C VAL A 418 6.66 23.45 1.68
N ILE A 419 5.69 24.35 1.54
CA ILE A 419 5.86 25.63 0.84
C ILE A 419 5.19 26.71 1.64
N GLU A 420 5.98 27.72 2.00
CA GLU A 420 5.50 28.90 2.71
C GLU A 420 5.86 30.21 2.02
N ASP A 421 4.95 31.16 2.16
CA ASP A 421 5.14 32.53 1.72
C ASP A 421 5.87 33.37 2.77
N ARG A 422 6.66 34.33 2.32
CA ARG A 422 7.44 35.18 3.24
C ARG A 422 6.52 36.06 4.11
N ASN A 423 6.66 35.95 5.44
CA ASN A 423 5.84 36.63 6.45
C ASN A 423 4.35 36.20 6.42
N ALA A 424 4.08 34.93 6.10
CA ALA A 424 2.75 34.34 6.12
C ALA A 424 2.20 34.09 7.52
N GLY A 425 3.08 33.86 8.50
CA GLY A 425 2.72 33.60 9.89
C GLY A 425 3.94 33.08 10.62
N THR A 426 3.72 32.21 11.62
CA THR A 426 4.76 31.40 12.26
C THR A 426 4.41 29.93 12.12
N ASP A 427 5.10 29.25 11.22
CA ASP A 427 4.67 27.95 10.73
C ASP A 427 5.47 26.81 11.37
N THR A 428 4.81 25.66 11.55
CA THR A 428 5.38 24.51 12.25
C THR A 428 5.37 23.27 11.38
N VAL A 429 6.54 22.65 11.21
CA VAL A 429 6.67 21.29 10.66
C VAL A 429 6.83 20.28 11.78
N TYR A 430 5.96 19.27 11.81
CA TYR A 430 6.17 18.00 12.51
C TYR A 430 6.71 16.96 11.52
N ALA A 431 7.97 16.53 11.69
CA ALA A 431 8.64 15.60 10.79
C ALA A 431 8.84 14.23 11.45
N SER A 432 8.35 13.16 10.82
CA SER A 432 8.61 11.76 11.26
C SER A 432 9.84 11.13 10.59
N ILE A 433 10.61 11.93 9.86
CA ILE A 433 11.80 11.56 9.08
C ILE A 433 12.91 12.58 9.34
N ASP A 434 14.13 12.28 8.90
CA ASP A 434 15.17 13.30 8.83
C ASP A 434 14.72 14.43 7.88
N TYR A 435 14.86 15.69 8.31
CA TYR A 435 14.22 16.80 7.62
C TYR A 435 14.98 18.12 7.76
N THR A 436 14.91 18.94 6.72
CA THR A 436 15.43 20.32 6.68
C THR A 436 14.26 21.25 6.42
N LEU A 437 14.11 22.30 7.25
CA LEU A 437 13.08 23.29 7.02
C LEU A 437 13.28 23.98 5.67
N PRO A 438 12.21 24.13 4.86
CA PRO A 438 12.27 25.00 3.70
C PRO A 438 12.34 26.47 4.13
N ASP A 439 12.59 27.37 3.18
CA ASP A 439 12.53 28.81 3.42
C ASP A 439 11.18 29.23 4.00
N ASN A 440 11.18 30.28 4.82
CA ASN A 440 9.98 30.90 5.42
C ASN A 440 9.22 30.04 6.45
N VAL A 441 9.78 28.92 6.91
CA VAL A 441 9.20 28.15 8.03
C VAL A 441 10.06 28.35 9.28
N GLU A 442 9.43 28.64 10.41
CA GLU A 442 10.14 29.05 11.63
C GLU A 442 10.35 27.90 12.62
N THR A 443 9.46 26.91 12.68
CA THR A 443 9.50 25.86 13.71
C THR A 443 9.63 24.45 13.13
N LEU A 444 10.63 23.70 13.58
CA LEU A 444 10.78 22.25 13.34
C LEU A 444 10.57 21.48 14.64
N ARG A 445 9.71 20.46 14.61
CA ARG A 445 9.58 19.48 15.68
C ARG A 445 9.74 18.07 15.12
N MET A 446 10.69 17.33 15.66
CA MET A 446 10.81 15.91 15.37
C MET A 446 9.64 15.16 16.03
N ALA A 447 9.05 14.22 15.30
CA ALA A 447 7.88 13.46 15.74
C ALA A 447 8.21 11.99 16.07
N GLU A 448 9.38 11.51 15.63
CA GLU A 448 9.88 10.16 15.86
C GLU A 448 11.31 10.26 16.41
N PRO A 449 11.74 9.31 17.28
CA PRO A 449 13.04 9.37 17.90
C PRO A 449 14.18 8.97 16.97
N GLY A 450 15.38 9.49 17.26
CA GLY A 450 16.60 9.10 16.57
C GLY A 450 16.74 9.74 15.20
N ARG A 451 16.38 11.03 15.08
CA ARG A 451 16.28 11.75 13.81
C ARG A 451 17.26 12.90 13.72
N THR A 452 17.52 13.30 12.48
CA THR A 452 18.28 14.51 12.17
C THR A 452 17.35 15.64 11.70
N GLY A 453 17.39 16.77 12.40
CA GLY A 453 16.61 17.96 12.07
C GLY A 453 17.51 19.16 11.75
N HIS A 454 17.20 19.87 10.67
CA HIS A 454 17.90 21.11 10.30
C HIS A 454 16.91 22.26 10.21
N GLY A 455 17.25 23.40 10.83
CA GLY A 455 16.63 24.69 10.54
C GLY A 455 17.04 25.22 9.16
N ASN A 456 16.84 26.52 8.98
CA ASN A 456 17.11 27.28 7.77
C ASN A 456 17.89 28.56 8.13
N ALA A 457 17.68 29.67 7.39
CA ALA A 457 18.41 30.92 7.60
C ALA A 457 17.65 31.96 8.45
N LEU A 458 16.58 31.54 9.13
CA LEU A 458 15.76 32.36 10.01
C LEU A 458 16.10 32.06 11.47
N ASP A 459 15.62 32.89 12.39
CA ASP A 459 15.62 32.59 13.82
C ASP A 459 14.64 31.43 14.09
N ASN A 460 15.13 30.18 14.07
CA ASN A 460 14.33 28.97 14.14
C ASN A 460 14.09 28.48 15.56
N ARG A 461 13.00 27.71 15.70
CA ARG A 461 12.70 26.92 16.90
C ARG A 461 12.76 25.44 16.53
N VAL A 462 13.76 24.73 17.02
CA VAL A 462 14.02 23.33 16.69
C VAL A 462 13.89 22.47 17.95
N ALA A 463 13.06 21.43 17.92
CA ALA A 463 12.93 20.51 19.05
C ALA A 463 13.03 19.04 18.61
N GLY A 464 13.83 18.29 19.36
CA GLY A 464 13.96 16.83 19.26
C GLY A 464 12.80 16.10 19.92
N THR A 465 13.10 14.90 20.43
CA THR A 465 12.16 13.93 20.99
C THR A 465 12.74 13.30 22.26
N ALA A 466 12.22 12.16 22.69
CA ALA A 466 12.76 11.41 23.83
C ALA A 466 13.86 10.39 23.45
N GLY A 467 14.41 10.48 22.23
CA GLY A 467 15.51 9.62 21.78
C GLY A 467 16.68 10.46 21.27
N SER A 468 17.84 9.84 21.11
CA SER A 468 19.08 10.50 20.64
C SER A 468 18.95 11.16 19.26
N ASP A 469 18.71 12.45 19.24
CA ASP A 469 18.49 13.26 18.05
C ASP A 469 19.73 14.09 17.69
N VAL A 470 19.83 14.49 16.42
CA VAL A 470 20.87 15.41 15.93
C VAL A 470 20.21 16.63 15.34
N LEU A 471 20.43 17.80 15.93
CA LEU A 471 19.74 19.03 15.60
C LEU A 471 20.73 20.10 15.15
N TYR A 472 20.40 20.81 14.08
CA TYR A 472 21.15 21.95 13.54
C TYR A 472 20.23 23.18 13.49
N GLY A 473 20.67 24.29 14.08
CA GLY A 473 19.98 25.58 14.08
C GLY A 473 20.01 26.21 12.69
N GLY A 474 21.22 26.42 12.17
CA GLY A 474 21.43 26.99 10.84
C GLY A 474 22.04 28.38 10.94
N ALA A 475 21.44 29.34 10.26
CA ALA A 475 21.81 30.73 10.45
C ALA A 475 20.63 31.48 11.08
N GLY A 476 20.90 32.44 11.95
CA GLY A 476 19.85 33.14 12.70
C GLY A 476 20.08 32.98 14.18
N ASN A 477 19.23 33.55 15.03
CA ASN A 477 19.31 33.34 16.47
C ASN A 477 18.33 32.23 16.87
N ASP A 478 18.84 31.02 16.98
CA ASP A 478 18.03 29.82 17.09
C ASP A 478 17.68 29.49 18.55
N SER A 479 16.58 28.76 18.74
CA SER A 479 16.19 28.17 20.02
C SER A 479 15.98 26.67 19.85
N MET A 480 16.81 25.90 20.53
CA MET A 480 16.93 24.45 20.32
C MET A 480 16.73 23.67 21.63
N GLN A 481 16.02 22.55 21.56
CA GLN A 481 15.77 21.64 22.68
C GLN A 481 15.98 20.19 22.26
N GLY A 482 16.89 19.47 22.92
CA GLY A 482 17.09 18.02 22.73
C GLY A 482 15.95 17.21 23.33
N LEU A 483 15.60 17.52 24.59
CA LEU A 483 14.60 16.87 25.46
C LEU A 483 15.16 15.67 26.23
N ASP A 484 14.75 14.44 25.95
CA ASP A 484 15.34 13.26 26.61
C ASP A 484 16.19 12.48 25.60
N GLY A 485 17.28 11.88 26.04
CA GLY A 485 18.17 11.10 25.17
C GLY A 485 19.56 11.71 25.12
N ASN A 486 20.52 11.00 24.50
CA ASN A 486 21.85 11.58 24.32
C ASN A 486 21.85 12.32 22.99
N ASP A 487 21.64 13.63 23.02
CA ASP A 487 21.42 14.45 21.85
C ASP A 487 22.69 15.13 21.36
N THR A 488 22.68 15.57 20.10
CA THR A 488 23.72 16.42 19.54
C THR A 488 23.10 17.68 18.96
N LEU A 489 23.42 18.84 19.53
CA LEU A 489 22.90 20.14 19.13
C LEU A 489 24.02 21.01 18.55
N HIS A 490 23.77 21.59 17.39
CA HIS A 490 24.64 22.55 16.72
C HIS A 490 23.87 23.86 16.49
N GLY A 491 24.29 24.95 17.13
CA GLY A 491 23.68 26.29 16.93
C GLY A 491 24.04 26.86 15.57
N GLU A 492 25.33 26.76 15.22
CA GLU A 492 25.92 27.25 13.97
C GLU A 492 26.12 28.78 13.95
N ASP A 493 25.50 29.54 13.05
CA ASP A 493 25.73 30.98 12.91
C ASP A 493 24.63 31.77 13.62
N GLY A 494 24.91 32.45 14.73
CA GLY A 494 23.79 33.00 15.49
C GLY A 494 24.09 33.44 16.90
N LYS A 495 23.10 33.96 17.60
CA LYS A 495 23.12 33.98 19.07
C LYS A 495 22.08 33.00 19.56
N ASP A 496 22.52 31.79 19.81
CA ASP A 496 21.63 30.66 19.92
C ASP A 496 21.35 30.31 21.39
N ASN A 497 20.20 29.71 21.63
CA ASN A 497 19.81 29.18 22.93
C ASN A 497 19.62 27.67 22.81
N LEU A 498 20.60 26.89 23.28
CA LEU A 498 20.61 25.44 23.17
C LEU A 498 20.42 24.82 24.55
N HIS A 499 19.49 23.88 24.65
CA HIS A 499 19.26 23.08 25.86
C HIS A 499 19.27 21.59 25.49
N GLY A 500 20.23 20.83 26.03
CA GLY A 500 20.33 19.38 25.84
C GLY A 500 19.12 18.67 26.44
N GLY A 501 18.96 18.80 27.75
CA GLY A 501 17.82 18.25 28.48
C GLY A 501 18.26 17.12 29.41
N THR A 502 17.75 15.91 29.24
CA THR A 502 18.19 14.74 30.02
C THR A 502 18.97 13.78 29.14
N GLY A 503 20.10 13.27 29.63
CA GLY A 503 20.99 12.40 28.86
C GLY A 503 22.40 12.98 28.82
N ASN A 504 23.34 12.25 28.22
CA ASN A 504 24.69 12.79 28.03
C ASN A 504 24.76 13.48 26.67
N ASP A 505 24.65 14.80 26.68
CA ASP A 505 24.47 15.60 25.49
C ASP A 505 25.78 16.14 24.93
N LEU A 506 25.72 16.47 23.64
CA LEU A 506 26.81 17.06 22.88
C LEU A 506 26.35 18.39 22.28
N ILE A 507 26.83 19.50 22.82
CA ILE A 507 26.35 20.85 22.47
C ILE A 507 27.47 21.69 21.88
N TYR A 508 27.24 22.27 20.70
CA TYR A 508 28.11 23.23 20.05
C TYR A 508 27.34 24.51 19.77
N GLY A 509 27.72 25.64 20.40
CA GLY A 509 27.15 26.95 20.11
C GLY A 509 27.50 27.41 18.71
N GLY A 510 28.79 27.66 18.46
CA GLY A 510 29.29 27.99 17.14
C GLY A 510 29.75 29.43 17.05
N ALA A 511 29.16 30.23 16.17
CA ALA A 511 29.55 31.59 15.91
C ALA A 511 28.53 32.58 16.47
N GLY A 512 28.90 33.28 17.55
CA GLY A 512 28.12 34.33 18.17
C GLY A 512 28.00 34.10 19.68
N GLY A 513 27.31 34.99 20.38
CA GLY A 513 27.27 34.92 21.84
C GLY A 513 26.10 34.06 22.28
N ASP A 514 26.37 32.80 22.60
CA ASP A 514 25.38 31.75 22.79
C ASP A 514 25.03 31.52 24.26
N THR A 515 23.87 30.90 24.50
CA THR A 515 23.47 30.37 25.81
C THR A 515 23.27 28.87 25.70
N LEU A 516 24.13 28.12 26.38
CA LEU A 516 24.22 26.67 26.28
C LEU A 516 23.94 26.04 27.64
N ILE A 517 22.97 25.13 27.69
CA ILE A 517 22.57 24.41 28.91
C ILE A 517 22.64 22.91 28.61
N GLY A 518 23.48 22.17 29.33
CA GLY A 518 23.57 20.71 29.24
C GLY A 518 22.30 20.06 29.77
N GLY A 519 22.08 20.19 31.08
CA GLY A 519 20.89 19.69 31.76
C GLY A 519 21.24 18.56 32.72
N GLU A 520 20.49 17.47 32.73
CA GLU A 520 20.82 16.29 33.52
C GLU A 520 21.68 15.33 32.71
N GLY A 521 22.90 15.01 33.14
CA GLY A 521 23.77 14.25 32.26
C GLY A 521 25.22 14.15 32.64
N SER A 522 26.05 14.08 31.63
CA SER A 522 27.50 14.23 31.73
C SER A 522 27.90 14.74 30.38
N ASP A 523 27.71 16.04 30.25
CA ASP A 523 27.54 16.71 28.98
C ASP A 523 28.88 17.20 28.45
N ARG A 524 28.91 17.43 27.14
CA ARG A 524 30.06 18.05 26.50
C ARG A 524 29.62 19.28 25.74
N ILE A 525 30.11 20.44 26.17
CA ILE A 525 29.64 21.74 25.70
C ILE A 525 30.81 22.57 25.18
N TRP A 526 30.66 23.09 23.96
CA TRP A 526 31.58 24.05 23.35
C TRP A 526 30.83 25.33 23.00
N GLY A 527 31.21 26.44 23.62
CA GLY A 527 30.72 27.80 23.34
C GLY A 527 31.01 28.21 21.91
N GLY A 528 32.28 28.45 21.62
CA GLY A 528 32.74 28.70 20.25
C GLY A 528 33.39 30.07 20.14
N ALA A 529 32.77 30.98 19.40
CA ALA A 529 33.32 32.31 19.16
C ALA A 529 32.41 33.40 19.72
N GLN A 530 33.00 34.44 20.31
CA GLN A 530 32.33 35.48 21.10
C GLN A 530 32.06 35.02 22.53
N ALA A 531 31.32 35.84 23.29
CA ALA A 531 31.16 35.64 24.72
C ALA A 531 29.91 34.80 24.98
N ASP A 532 30.13 33.62 25.55
CA ASP A 532 29.09 32.61 25.76
C ASP A 532 28.68 32.50 27.23
N VAL A 533 27.45 32.02 27.45
CA VAL A 533 26.95 31.60 28.76
C VAL A 533 26.77 30.10 28.73
N ILE A 534 27.49 29.38 29.59
CA ILE A 534 27.53 27.92 29.60
C ILE A 534 27.12 27.41 30.98
N GLU A 535 26.16 26.51 31.01
CA GLU A 535 25.68 25.82 32.21
C GLU A 535 25.72 24.31 31.94
N GLY A 536 26.56 23.57 32.67
CA GLY A 536 26.64 22.10 32.56
C GLY A 536 25.36 21.44 33.06
N GLY A 537 25.00 21.73 34.31
CA GLY A 537 23.80 21.22 34.96
C GLY A 537 24.15 20.18 36.02
N VAL A 538 23.45 19.04 36.02
CA VAL A 538 23.66 17.93 36.95
C VAL A 538 24.55 16.88 36.29
N GLY A 539 25.52 16.39 37.05
CA GLY A 539 26.46 15.34 36.64
C GLY A 539 27.81 15.89 36.22
N ASN A 540 28.70 15.04 35.68
CA ASN A 540 30.10 15.45 35.48
C ASN A 540 30.31 15.99 34.07
N ASP A 541 30.37 17.31 33.95
CA ASP A 541 30.36 17.97 32.64
C ASP A 541 31.74 18.38 32.16
N PHE A 542 31.87 18.46 30.83
CA PHE A 542 33.04 18.97 30.15
C PHE A 542 32.68 20.19 29.32
N MET A 543 33.24 21.35 29.65
CA MET A 543 32.90 22.63 29.05
C MET A 543 34.14 23.30 28.46
N SER A 544 33.96 23.96 27.30
CA SER A 544 34.97 24.79 26.64
C SER A 544 34.29 26.09 26.21
N GLY A 545 34.80 27.24 26.65
CA GLY A 545 34.25 28.54 26.26
C GLY A 545 34.65 28.92 24.83
N GLY A 546 35.88 28.60 24.46
CA GLY A 546 36.45 28.95 23.17
C GLY A 546 37.02 30.37 23.17
N ALA A 547 36.64 31.16 22.17
CA ALA A 547 37.19 32.48 21.94
C ALA A 547 36.23 33.56 22.43
N GLY A 548 36.42 34.06 23.64
CA GLY A 548 35.43 34.97 24.20
C GLY A 548 35.84 35.58 25.52
N SER A 549 34.85 36.09 26.24
CA SER A 549 34.95 36.31 27.67
C SER A 549 33.74 35.63 28.26
N ASP A 550 33.93 34.37 28.60
CA ASP A 550 32.83 33.41 28.75
C ASP A 550 32.38 33.32 30.20
N SER A 551 31.11 32.98 30.42
CA SER A 551 30.53 32.84 31.74
C SER A 551 30.07 31.41 31.96
N PHE A 552 30.79 30.68 32.82
CA PHE A 552 30.42 29.33 33.25
C PHE A 552 29.56 29.42 34.50
N LEU A 553 28.27 29.11 34.38
CA LEU A 553 27.27 29.21 35.43
C LEU A 553 27.12 27.88 36.16
N PHE A 554 27.12 27.94 37.48
CA PHE A 554 26.85 26.79 38.36
C PHE A 554 25.65 27.08 39.26
N ARG A 555 24.90 26.03 39.59
CA ARG A 555 23.72 26.07 40.45
C ARG A 555 23.85 25.05 41.58
N GLU A 556 22.92 25.10 42.52
CA GLU A 556 22.89 24.19 43.67
C GLU A 556 22.70 22.71 43.27
N GLU A 557 22.15 22.46 42.08
CA GLU A 557 21.97 21.11 41.56
C GLU A 557 23.29 20.45 41.10
N SER A 558 24.36 21.24 40.87
CA SER A 558 25.71 20.75 40.53
C SER A 558 26.51 20.27 41.76
N PHE A 559 25.88 20.10 42.93
CA PHE A 559 26.57 19.70 44.14
C PHE A 559 27.02 18.24 44.10
N GLY A 560 28.30 18.01 44.39
CA GLY A 560 28.94 16.69 44.32
C GLY A 560 29.50 16.31 42.95
N ASP A 561 29.24 17.13 41.93
CA ASP A 561 29.75 16.94 40.57
C ASP A 561 31.24 17.34 40.45
N ARG A 562 31.86 16.90 39.35
CA ARG A 562 33.28 17.10 39.06
C ARG A 562 33.47 17.67 37.67
N ASP A 563 33.02 18.89 37.49
CA ASP A 563 33.03 19.55 36.20
C ASP A 563 34.42 19.98 35.78
N VAL A 564 34.64 19.98 34.47
CA VAL A 564 35.90 20.36 33.84
C VAL A 564 35.64 21.52 32.89
N ILE A 565 36.32 22.63 33.12
CA ILE A 565 36.47 23.72 32.14
C ILE A 565 37.84 23.55 31.46
N ALA A 566 37.81 23.28 30.16
CA ALA A 566 38.96 22.80 29.40
C ALA A 566 39.94 23.90 28.95
N ASP A 567 39.48 25.15 28.86
CA ASP A 567 40.21 26.25 28.22
C ASP A 567 40.08 27.60 28.94
N PHE A 568 39.76 27.59 30.24
CA PHE A 568 39.51 28.81 31.02
C PHE A 568 40.63 29.85 30.87
N GLY A 569 40.27 30.99 30.29
CA GLY A 569 41.18 32.00 29.77
C GLY A 569 41.02 33.39 30.39
N ALA A 570 41.55 34.40 29.71
CA ALA A 570 41.54 35.77 30.17
C ALA A 570 40.24 36.47 29.76
N GLY A 571 39.42 36.84 30.74
CA GLY A 571 38.12 37.47 30.51
C GLY A 571 36.99 36.61 31.07
N ASP A 572 37.21 35.30 31.10
CA ASP A 572 36.24 34.31 31.57
C ASP A 572 35.93 34.46 33.06
N ARG A 573 34.74 33.98 33.39
CA ARG A 573 34.13 34.08 34.72
C ARG A 573 33.48 32.76 35.10
N ILE A 574 33.71 32.34 36.33
CA ILE A 574 32.92 31.30 37.00
C ILE A 574 31.83 32.02 37.78
N SER A 575 30.58 31.84 37.38
CA SER A 575 29.43 32.43 38.04
C SER A 575 28.88 31.48 39.08
N LEU A 576 29.01 31.88 40.35
CA LEU A 576 28.42 31.21 41.51
C LEU A 576 27.27 32.04 42.11
N SER A 577 26.83 33.08 41.41
CA SER A 577 25.83 34.04 41.90
C SER A 577 24.43 33.45 42.12
N MET A 578 24.21 32.21 41.66
CA MET A 578 22.96 31.47 41.80
C MET A 578 23.01 30.41 42.91
N ILE A 579 24.10 30.37 43.69
CA ILE A 579 24.31 29.42 44.79
C ILE A 579 24.35 30.21 46.09
N ASP A 580 23.55 29.79 47.07
CA ASP A 580 23.73 30.29 48.44
C ASP A 580 25.01 29.71 49.04
N ALA A 581 25.94 30.60 49.41
CA ALA A 581 27.24 30.17 49.93
C ALA A 581 27.15 29.46 51.29
N ASN A 582 26.00 29.48 51.97
CA ASN A 582 25.86 28.87 53.28
C ASN A 582 24.50 28.19 53.48
N THR A 583 24.50 26.87 53.26
CA THR A 583 23.31 26.02 53.35
C THR A 583 22.76 25.85 54.77
N ASN A 584 23.41 26.43 55.79
CA ASN A 584 22.93 26.38 57.17
C ASN A 584 21.99 27.55 57.52
N THR A 585 21.77 28.49 56.61
CA THR A 585 20.89 29.64 56.82
C THR A 585 19.97 29.85 55.61
N ASP A 586 18.89 30.60 55.81
CA ASP A 586 18.00 31.03 54.72
C ASP A 586 18.44 32.40 54.14
N ALA A 587 19.64 32.88 54.48
CA ALA A 587 20.15 34.16 54.01
C ALA A 587 21.02 33.93 52.77
N ASN A 588 20.63 34.55 51.65
CA ASN A 588 21.37 34.48 50.40
C ASN A 588 22.77 35.12 50.53
N GLU A 589 23.76 34.30 50.87
CA GLU A 589 25.09 34.72 51.26
C GLU A 589 26.08 34.53 50.10
N ALA A 590 26.97 35.51 49.91
CA ALA A 590 27.99 35.46 48.86
C ALA A 590 29.23 34.69 49.35
N PHE A 591 29.85 33.97 48.42
CA PHE A 591 31.11 33.27 48.69
C PHE A 591 32.25 34.24 49.02
N ARG A 592 33.13 33.81 49.93
CA ARG A 592 34.37 34.51 50.28
C ARG A 592 35.58 33.79 49.72
N PHE A 593 36.23 34.39 48.72
CA PHE A 593 37.46 33.85 48.14
C PHE A 593 38.67 33.98 49.09
N ILE A 594 39.26 32.85 49.50
CA ILE A 594 40.41 32.78 50.42
C ILE A 594 41.74 32.43 49.75
N GLY A 595 41.77 32.36 48.41
CA GLY A 595 42.96 32.01 47.64
C GLY A 595 43.32 30.53 47.77
N THR A 596 44.59 30.23 48.09
CA THR A 596 45.07 28.84 48.25
C THR A 596 45.02 28.32 49.69
N ASN A 597 44.58 29.15 50.64
CA ASN A 597 44.49 28.78 52.05
C ASN A 597 43.52 27.61 52.26
N ALA A 598 43.79 26.76 53.26
CA ALA A 598 42.86 25.70 53.65
C ALA A 598 41.57 26.26 54.26
N PHE A 599 40.46 25.53 54.11
CA PHE A 599 39.19 25.90 54.75
C PHE A 599 39.36 26.02 56.26
N THR A 600 38.82 27.09 56.83
CA THR A 600 38.90 27.41 58.25
C THR A 600 37.81 26.67 59.06
N GLY A 601 36.75 26.22 58.38
CA GLY A 601 35.51 25.72 58.97
C GLY A 601 34.45 26.81 59.11
N THR A 602 34.53 27.85 58.28
CA THR A 602 33.47 28.86 58.11
C THR A 602 32.76 28.53 56.80
N ALA A 603 31.44 28.41 56.82
CA ALA A 603 30.63 28.25 55.61
C ALA A 603 30.86 29.40 54.61
N GLY A 604 30.68 29.12 53.32
CA GLY A 604 30.82 30.07 52.22
C GLY A 604 32.26 30.41 51.87
N GLU A 605 33.22 29.55 52.19
CA GLU A 605 34.61 29.73 51.76
C GLU A 605 34.84 29.15 50.36
N LEU A 606 35.42 29.95 49.47
CA LEU A 606 35.84 29.55 48.12
C LEU A 606 37.36 29.59 48.02
N ARG A 607 37.97 28.53 47.51
CA ARG A 607 39.43 28.42 47.36
C ARG A 607 39.80 27.73 46.05
N TYR A 608 41.10 27.70 45.75
CA TYR A 608 41.63 26.82 44.72
C TYR A 608 42.92 26.11 45.15
N GLN A 609 43.18 24.95 44.57
CA GLN A 609 44.42 24.18 44.70
C GLN A 609 45.07 23.99 43.32
N ARG A 610 46.41 24.06 43.28
CA ARG A 610 47.17 23.71 42.07
C ARG A 610 47.42 22.21 42.01
N THR A 611 47.23 21.63 40.83
CA THR A 611 47.57 20.24 40.51
C THR A 611 48.54 20.22 39.33
N SER A 612 48.96 19.02 38.89
CA SER A 612 49.75 18.86 37.66
C SER A 612 48.94 19.07 36.38
N GLU A 613 47.61 19.09 36.47
CA GLU A 613 46.68 19.15 35.34
C GLU A 613 45.99 20.53 35.22
N GLY A 614 46.07 21.36 36.27
CA GLY A 614 45.55 22.73 36.28
C GLY A 614 45.19 23.22 37.68
N ALA A 615 44.20 24.10 37.78
CA ALA A 615 43.65 24.57 39.05
C ALA A 615 42.36 23.82 39.37
N VAL A 616 42.16 23.45 40.63
CA VAL A 616 40.91 22.88 41.13
C VAL A 616 40.27 23.89 42.07
N CYS A 617 39.14 24.47 41.66
CA CYS A 617 38.32 25.35 42.49
C CYS A 617 37.45 24.50 43.41
N MET A 618 37.33 24.92 44.67
CA MET A 618 36.63 24.19 45.71
C MET A 618 35.86 25.17 46.59
N ALA A 619 34.60 24.87 46.88
CA ALA A 619 33.78 25.66 47.79
C ALA A 619 33.26 24.80 48.96
N ASP A 620 33.35 25.32 50.18
CA ASP A 620 32.81 24.75 51.42
C ASP A 620 31.64 25.60 51.89
N MET A 621 30.43 25.11 51.67
CA MET A 621 29.16 25.77 51.98
C MET A 621 28.60 25.35 53.35
N THR A 622 29.02 24.20 53.88
CA THR A 622 28.51 23.66 55.15
C THR A 622 29.36 24.06 56.35
N GLY A 623 30.62 24.46 56.13
CA GLY A 623 31.62 24.78 57.15
C GLY A 623 32.28 23.55 57.77
N ASP A 624 32.15 22.37 57.16
CA ASP A 624 32.69 21.11 57.68
C ASP A 624 34.15 20.84 57.24
N ARG A 625 34.72 21.74 56.41
CA ARG A 625 36.05 21.68 55.80
C ARG A 625 36.19 20.68 54.65
N VAL A 626 35.09 20.15 54.14
CA VAL A 626 35.01 19.38 52.91
C VAL A 626 34.45 20.30 51.82
N ALA A 627 34.85 20.08 50.57
CA ALA A 627 34.28 20.84 49.46
C ALA A 627 32.96 20.19 49.04
N ASP A 628 31.90 20.98 48.93
CA ASP A 628 30.62 20.52 48.40
C ASP A 628 30.50 20.77 46.87
N LEU A 629 31.32 21.68 46.31
CA LEU A 629 31.45 21.93 44.87
C LEU A 629 32.93 21.88 44.47
N THR A 630 33.23 21.17 43.37
CA THR A 630 34.59 21.05 42.82
C THR A 630 34.59 21.26 41.31
N ILE A 631 35.37 22.24 40.84
CA ILE A 631 35.50 22.56 39.40
C ILE A 631 36.98 22.48 39.01
N THR A 632 37.29 21.71 37.97
CA THR A 632 38.65 21.59 37.42
C THR A 632 38.84 22.54 36.25
N LEU A 633 39.87 23.39 36.31
CA LEU A 633 40.27 24.30 35.24
C LEU A 633 41.58 23.81 34.63
N THR A 634 41.53 23.33 33.40
CA THR A 634 42.71 22.81 32.70
C THR A 634 43.62 23.96 32.28
N GLY A 635 44.94 23.82 32.51
CA GLY A 635 45.93 24.79 32.03
C GLY A 635 45.99 26.13 32.80
N VAL A 636 45.23 26.29 33.88
CA VAL A 636 45.23 27.51 34.71
C VAL A 636 46.13 27.36 35.93
N ASP A 637 47.16 28.21 36.03
CA ASP A 637 48.11 28.18 37.16
C ASP A 637 47.75 29.14 38.30
N HIS A 638 46.89 30.14 38.08
CA HIS A 638 46.61 31.15 39.10
C HIS A 638 45.22 31.79 38.95
N LEU A 639 44.48 31.86 40.06
CA LEU A 639 43.17 32.52 40.14
C LEU A 639 43.16 33.67 41.15
N THR A 640 42.34 34.67 40.87
CA THR A 640 42.04 35.79 41.79
C THR A 640 40.53 35.87 41.99
N ALA A 641 40.08 36.65 42.99
CA ALA A 641 38.66 36.89 43.22
C ALA A 641 37.93 37.42 41.98
N SER A 642 38.63 38.10 41.06
CA SER A 642 38.02 38.60 39.83
C SER A 642 37.58 37.50 38.87
N ALA A 643 38.13 36.29 38.95
CA ALA A 643 37.71 35.15 38.12
C ALA A 643 36.28 34.67 38.43
N PHE A 644 35.68 35.17 39.50
CA PHE A 644 34.37 34.75 39.95
C PHE A 644 33.35 35.89 39.94
N LEU A 645 32.10 35.52 39.64
CA LEU A 645 30.93 36.34 39.95
C LEU A 645 30.28 35.70 41.20
N LEU A 646 30.32 36.42 42.32
CA LEU A 646 29.99 35.93 43.67
C LEU A 646 28.79 36.67 44.26
#